data_AF-A0A7M4G0Z7-F1
#
_entry.id   AF-A0A7M4G0Z7-F1
#
_cell.length_a   1.000
_cell.length_b   1.000
_cell.length_c   1.000
_cell.angle_alpha   90.00
_cell.angle_beta   90.00
_cell.angle_gamma   90.00
#
_symmetry.space_group_name_H-M   'P 1'
#
loop_
_entity.id
_entity.type
_entity.pdbx_description
1 polymer ?
#
loop_
_entity_poly.entity_id
_entity_poly.type
_entity_poly.pdbx_seq_one_letter_code
_entity_poly.pdbx_strand_id
1 'polypeptide(L)'
;MTSPVLSRSLERLRRRYLRGDRGPVGDCLSGALQTKSKSENSPTYTGNLDSLLDNTVVSLSINASQSKSSQIGRKYYTKPFDDLCKMFKNLDCFDDELNYLHDSSQLELEEEDIVNVYGNDIIKNTAMHTETDVTLPSNLAANTVTGSDFNTSSDLGRKTRSRPETKALSGQSLIPSHIKQIYQELFVIHQKLQQENSAQQEYTLQLQKREQFLAEREALLFRHEAALTKIRGVEEEVHAKFQMIKEQYETEVKQLSDALREKTKENKRLKSSFDTLKEMNDSLRKQLSDVSDQNKKLEVEAKKVQARLENLQRKHEFLIIQKSKDVSQAVQQSKPVKQEKMVSTSKIAKVPLNLHVYDLLTVLMDWISDQYLSKMKAEEERENSHKVMCTSQKNYTQEKCAKLLPMVAEQLQWMPFVNPQLHRSVIKFIYWAVRQLDSGTQHTTMTSTMRRLGEDIFRGIISKGNQHSSSEQPTDNKPKSAAFFKSSILPLRFVSTLIVLKTVTQADYLAQAFDSLCMDLKTDEGKTIFLEYQSVPVILSHLKISSRGLLSNALDALLQMTMESGFLQPFLEACSNESFFRTCSVLLRNPKLDLQILEKLSILLQKLSRIKSNKKMFELFTLHLMIQELQRTTHPDHAFLSINLNSILFNLGLRKNNSLVSNLNTSH
;
A
#
# COMPACT_ATOMS: atom_id res chain seq x y z
N MET A 1 39.04 4.91 -34.31
CA MET A 1 39.30 6.26 -33.77
C MET A 1 38.16 6.64 -32.85
N THR A 2 38.44 6.98 -31.59
CA THR A 2 37.42 7.31 -30.56
C THR A 2 37.67 8.72 -30.01
N SER A 3 36.59 9.48 -29.78
CA SER A 3 36.68 10.93 -29.57
C SER A 3 37.25 11.33 -28.19
N PRO A 4 38.19 12.30 -28.09
CA PRO A 4 38.87 12.64 -26.83
C PRO A 4 38.00 13.33 -25.76
N VAL A 5 36.78 13.75 -26.11
CA VAL A 5 35.95 14.64 -25.29
C VAL A 5 35.33 13.93 -24.07
N LEU A 6 35.03 12.63 -24.19
CA LEU A 6 34.43 11.84 -23.10
C LEU A 6 35.40 11.57 -21.93
N SER A 7 36.71 11.50 -22.20
CA SER A 7 37.75 11.23 -21.19
C SER A 7 37.82 12.33 -20.11
N ARG A 8 37.86 13.60 -20.53
CA ARG A 8 38.01 14.76 -19.61
C ARG A 8 36.82 14.95 -18.66
N SER A 9 35.63 14.50 -19.03
CA SER A 9 34.43 14.58 -18.19
C SER A 9 34.44 13.50 -17.10
N LEU A 10 34.85 12.28 -17.45
CA LEU A 10 35.01 11.16 -16.51
C LEU A 10 36.10 11.43 -15.46
N GLU A 11 37.21 12.05 -15.88
CA GLU A 11 38.33 12.39 -15.00
C GLU A 11 38.02 13.56 -14.04
N ARG A 12 37.13 14.49 -14.44
CA ARG A 12 36.56 15.51 -13.54
C ARG A 12 35.55 14.96 -12.54
N LEU A 13 34.93 13.81 -12.83
CA LEU A 13 34.04 13.12 -11.89
C LEU A 13 34.87 12.39 -10.84
N ARG A 14 35.92 11.66 -11.26
CA ARG A 14 36.81 10.90 -10.38
C ARG A 14 37.51 11.76 -9.32
N ARG A 15 37.88 13.01 -9.64
CA ARG A 15 38.47 13.96 -8.66
C ARG A 15 37.49 14.51 -7.62
N ARG A 16 36.17 14.41 -7.83
CA ARG A 16 35.15 14.97 -6.91
C ARG A 16 34.66 14.01 -5.83
N TYR A 17 34.91 12.71 -5.96
CA TYR A 17 34.38 11.67 -5.06
C TYR A 17 35.46 10.88 -4.28
N LEU A 18 36.74 11.27 -4.37
CA LEU A 18 37.87 10.58 -3.71
C LEU A 18 38.76 11.53 -2.90
N ARG A 19 38.15 12.45 -2.14
CA ARG A 19 38.87 13.31 -1.19
C ARG A 19 38.05 13.55 0.07
N GLY A 20 38.11 12.60 0.99
CA GLY A 20 37.34 12.62 2.23
C GLY A 20 37.87 11.68 3.32
N ASP A 21 39.15 11.29 3.27
CA ASP A 21 39.79 10.64 4.42
C ASP A 21 41.31 10.97 4.48
N ARG A 22 41.68 11.66 5.56
CA ARG A 22 43.02 11.79 6.16
C ARG A 22 42.94 12.76 7.34
N GLY A 23 42.73 12.21 8.55
CA GLY A 23 42.97 12.95 9.79
C GLY A 23 44.47 13.11 10.07
N PRO A 24 44.88 14.10 10.89
CA PRO A 24 46.25 14.20 11.39
C PRO A 24 46.47 13.27 12.58
N VAL A 25 47.65 12.65 12.61
CA VAL A 25 48.16 11.85 13.74
C VAL A 25 48.68 12.77 14.84
N GLY A 26 48.49 12.38 16.10
CA GLY A 26 49.11 12.99 17.28
C GLY A 26 49.11 11.99 18.43
N ASP A 27 50.29 11.56 18.86
CA ASP A 27 50.47 10.39 19.72
C ASP A 27 50.35 10.66 21.23
N CYS A 28 49.89 9.63 21.93
CA CYS A 28 50.19 9.21 23.31
C CYS A 28 50.34 10.25 24.45
N LEU A 29 49.58 10.02 25.54
CA LEU A 29 50.18 9.53 26.80
C LEU A 29 49.14 8.90 27.75
N SER A 30 49.64 8.16 28.74
CA SER A 30 48.90 7.24 29.63
C SER A 30 48.40 7.90 30.93
N GLY A 31 47.38 7.31 31.57
CA GLY A 31 46.91 7.73 32.90
C GLY A 31 45.69 6.94 33.41
N ALA A 32 45.92 5.86 34.15
CA ALA A 32 44.87 5.07 34.80
C ALA A 32 44.62 5.50 36.26
N LEU A 33 43.38 5.33 36.74
CA LEU A 33 42.94 5.18 38.15
C LEU A 33 41.43 4.80 38.09
N GLN A 34 40.95 3.58 38.40
CA GLN A 34 40.83 2.95 39.74
C GLN A 34 40.34 3.94 40.83
N THR A 35 39.26 3.73 41.60
CA THR A 35 38.42 2.56 41.93
C THR A 35 36.93 3.03 42.06
N LYS A 36 35.90 2.33 42.57
CA LYS A 36 35.73 1.07 43.34
C LYS A 36 34.28 0.55 43.21
N SER A 37 34.01 -0.66 43.68
CA SER A 37 32.67 -1.25 43.89
C SER A 37 32.59 -1.95 45.26
N LYS A 38 31.41 -1.97 45.89
CA LYS A 38 30.92 -2.78 47.04
C LYS A 38 29.42 -2.44 47.20
N SER A 39 28.41 -3.29 47.06
CA SER A 39 28.11 -4.65 47.56
C SER A 39 27.47 -4.69 48.96
N GLU A 40 26.26 -5.28 48.97
CA GLU A 40 25.64 -6.12 50.00
C GLU A 40 24.87 -5.57 51.23
N ASN A 41 23.73 -6.26 51.42
CA ASN A 41 22.99 -6.62 52.65
C ASN A 41 21.85 -5.73 53.21
N SER A 42 20.69 -6.36 53.24
CA SER A 42 19.50 -6.10 54.07
C SER A 42 19.70 -6.62 55.51
N PRO A 43 18.86 -6.28 56.52
CA PRO A 43 17.62 -7.08 56.76
C PRO A 43 16.43 -6.38 57.50
N THR A 44 15.27 -7.07 57.47
CA THR A 44 14.16 -7.19 58.47
C THR A 44 13.57 -6.00 59.29
N TYR A 45 12.27 -5.75 59.02
CA TYR A 45 11.09 -5.95 59.92
C TYR A 45 10.90 -5.17 61.25
N THR A 46 9.82 -4.37 61.36
CA THR A 46 8.71 -4.43 62.36
C THR A 46 7.82 -3.17 62.29
N GLY A 47 6.50 -3.29 62.58
CA GLY A 47 5.65 -2.14 62.94
C GLY A 47 4.23 -2.12 62.33
N ASN A 48 3.29 -2.89 62.91
CA ASN A 48 1.85 -2.81 62.55
C ASN A 48 1.19 -1.53 63.08
N LEU A 49 0.11 -1.11 62.42
CA LEU A 49 -1.12 -0.70 63.11
C LEU A 49 -2.36 -1.10 62.28
N ASP A 50 -3.12 -2.09 62.76
CA ASP A 50 -4.41 -2.51 62.19
C ASP A 50 -5.51 -1.48 62.53
N SER A 51 -6.56 -1.30 61.71
CA SER A 51 -7.83 -2.08 61.73
C SER A 51 -8.93 -1.19 61.09
N LEU A 52 -10.13 -1.62 60.65
CA LEU A 52 -10.89 -2.88 60.76
C LEU A 52 -11.97 -2.92 59.62
N LEU A 53 -12.29 -4.11 59.08
CA LEU A 53 -13.56 -4.64 58.48
C LEU A 53 -14.54 -3.75 57.65
N ASP A 54 -15.40 -4.27 56.77
CA ASP A 54 -15.87 -5.67 56.60
C ASP A 54 -16.25 -6.04 55.15
N ASN A 55 -16.42 -7.35 54.90
CA ASN A 55 -16.86 -7.93 53.62
C ASN A 55 -18.36 -8.24 53.60
N THR A 56 -19.01 -8.08 52.44
CA THR A 56 -20.24 -8.82 52.11
C THR A 56 -20.19 -9.36 50.69
N VAL A 57 -20.22 -10.69 50.56
CA VAL A 57 -20.36 -11.42 49.29
C VAL A 57 -21.84 -11.73 49.05
N VAL A 58 -22.37 -11.37 47.88
CA VAL A 58 -23.58 -12.01 47.33
C VAL A 58 -23.38 -12.24 45.83
N SER A 59 -23.46 -13.51 45.44
CA SER A 59 -23.42 -13.96 44.05
C SER A 59 -24.80 -13.85 43.41
N LEU A 60 -24.91 -13.33 42.19
CA LEU A 60 -26.07 -13.58 41.32
C LEU A 60 -25.63 -13.73 39.86
N SER A 61 -26.12 -14.79 39.23
CA SER A 61 -25.94 -15.13 37.82
C SER A 61 -27.05 -14.50 36.97
N ILE A 62 -26.81 -14.34 35.66
CA ILE A 62 -27.74 -14.59 34.52
C ILE A 62 -27.53 -13.61 33.34
N ASN A 63 -27.10 -14.22 32.23
CA ASN A 63 -27.36 -13.96 30.81
C ASN A 63 -26.98 -12.66 30.07
N ALA A 64 -26.46 -12.95 28.88
CA ALA A 64 -26.17 -12.06 27.76
C ALA A 64 -27.25 -11.02 27.44
N SER A 65 -26.80 -9.83 27.05
CA SER A 65 -27.58 -8.85 26.30
C SER A 65 -26.66 -8.07 25.36
N GLN A 66 -27.21 -7.69 24.20
CA GLN A 66 -26.45 -7.31 23.02
C GLN A 66 -25.82 -5.90 23.09
N SER A 67 -24.73 -5.75 22.34
CA SER A 67 -23.98 -4.53 22.02
C SER A 67 -24.79 -3.21 21.98
N LYS A 68 -24.56 -2.32 22.95
CA LYS A 68 -24.86 -0.87 22.85
C LYS A 68 -23.84 0.00 23.59
N SER A 69 -22.70 0.31 22.96
CA SER A 69 -21.69 1.24 23.53
C SER A 69 -20.93 2.05 22.47
N SER A 70 -21.65 2.77 21.59
CA SER A 70 -21.10 3.90 20.80
C SER A 70 -22.21 4.79 20.21
N GLN A 71 -23.01 5.44 21.07
CA GLN A 71 -24.12 6.28 20.59
C GLN A 71 -24.45 7.51 21.45
N ILE A 72 -23.45 8.07 22.15
CA ILE A 72 -23.62 9.26 23.01
C ILE A 72 -23.11 10.55 22.33
N GLY A 73 -22.19 10.48 21.36
CA GLY A 73 -21.64 11.67 20.68
C GLY A 73 -22.39 12.19 19.45
N ARG A 74 -23.35 11.44 18.87
CA ARG A 74 -23.90 11.71 17.51
C ARG A 74 -25.24 12.47 17.45
N LYS A 75 -25.83 12.91 18.57
CA LYS A 75 -27.24 13.35 18.62
C LYS A 75 -27.53 14.85 18.45
N TYR A 76 -26.51 15.71 18.34
CA TYR A 76 -26.70 17.17 18.43
C TYR A 76 -26.66 17.98 17.12
N TYR A 77 -26.42 17.36 15.96
CA TYR A 77 -26.28 18.08 14.68
C TYR A 77 -27.13 17.56 13.51
N THR A 78 -27.88 16.46 13.67
CA THR A 78 -28.52 15.76 12.55
C THR A 78 -29.67 16.55 11.91
N LYS A 79 -30.50 17.21 12.73
CA LYS A 79 -31.78 17.76 12.27
C LYS A 79 -31.64 18.96 11.29
N PRO A 80 -30.81 19.99 11.57
CA PRO A 80 -30.60 21.09 10.62
C PRO A 80 -29.84 20.65 9.35
N PHE A 81 -29.05 19.58 9.45
CA PHE A 81 -28.21 19.09 8.36
C PHE A 81 -29.00 18.24 7.35
N ASP A 82 -29.96 17.42 7.81
CA ASP A 82 -30.88 16.69 6.92
C ASP A 82 -31.71 17.64 6.05
N ASP A 83 -32.12 18.80 6.59
CA ASP A 83 -32.87 19.80 5.83
C ASP A 83 -31.98 20.55 4.82
N LEU A 84 -30.70 20.79 5.13
CA LEU A 84 -29.72 21.28 4.16
C LEU A 84 -29.50 20.27 3.02
N CYS A 85 -29.38 18.98 3.35
CA CYS A 85 -29.21 17.90 2.38
C CYS A 85 -30.41 17.76 1.42
N LYS A 86 -31.64 18.00 1.89
CA LYS A 86 -32.84 18.01 1.04
C LYS A 86 -32.82 19.15 0.01
N MET A 87 -32.24 20.30 0.35
CA MET A 87 -32.12 21.42 -0.60
C MET A 87 -31.15 21.13 -1.74
N PHE A 88 -30.05 20.41 -1.49
CA PHE A 88 -29.08 20.06 -2.53
C PHE A 88 -29.53 18.89 -3.43
N LYS A 89 -30.36 17.97 -2.94
CA LYS A 89 -30.87 16.84 -3.73
C LYS A 89 -31.85 17.22 -4.86
N ASN A 90 -32.37 18.45 -4.86
CA ASN A 90 -33.33 18.92 -5.86
C ASN A 90 -32.67 19.42 -7.16
N LEU A 91 -31.36 19.21 -7.35
CA LEU A 91 -30.61 19.69 -8.52
C LEU A 91 -30.20 18.57 -9.50
N ASP A 92 -30.20 17.30 -9.05
CA ASP A 92 -29.80 16.13 -9.85
C ASP A 92 -31.04 15.45 -10.47
N CYS A 93 -31.76 16.16 -11.36
CA CYS A 93 -32.95 15.63 -12.05
C CYS A 93 -32.81 15.74 -13.57
N PHE A 94 -31.84 15.01 -14.14
CA PHE A 94 -31.74 14.66 -15.56
C PHE A 94 -30.83 13.43 -15.73
N ASP A 95 -31.41 12.23 -15.58
CA ASP A 95 -30.93 10.99 -16.22
C ASP A 95 -31.99 9.88 -16.01
N ASP A 96 -33.07 9.97 -16.78
CA ASP A 96 -34.20 9.01 -16.75
C ASP A 96 -34.54 8.59 -18.20
N GLU A 97 -33.59 7.95 -18.88
CA GLU A 97 -33.83 7.22 -20.14
C GLU A 97 -32.67 6.25 -20.46
N LEU A 98 -32.81 4.97 -20.06
CA LEU A 98 -32.30 3.75 -20.73
C LEU A 98 -32.39 2.54 -19.79
N ASN A 99 -33.53 1.83 -19.81
CA ASN A 99 -33.65 0.50 -19.20
C ASN A 99 -34.65 -0.35 -20.00
N TYR A 100 -34.15 -1.10 -20.98
CA TYR A 100 -34.89 -2.20 -21.61
C TYR A 100 -33.91 -3.28 -22.15
N LEU A 101 -34.39 -4.53 -22.11
CA LEU A 101 -33.85 -5.79 -22.64
C LEU A 101 -32.79 -6.58 -21.81
N HIS A 102 -33.31 -7.67 -21.25
CA HIS A 102 -32.74 -9.02 -21.05
C HIS A 102 -31.48 -9.23 -20.15
N ASP A 103 -31.46 -10.11 -19.15
CA ASP A 103 -32.00 -11.50 -18.98
C ASP A 103 -31.31 -12.56 -19.87
N SER A 104 -30.29 -13.27 -19.35
CA SER A 104 -30.47 -14.65 -18.85
C SER A 104 -29.22 -15.40 -18.36
N SER A 105 -29.48 -16.42 -17.53
CA SER A 105 -28.72 -17.66 -17.28
C SER A 105 -27.26 -17.62 -16.80
N GLN A 106 -27.14 -17.79 -15.48
CA GLN A 106 -26.09 -18.50 -14.75
C GLN A 106 -25.71 -19.87 -15.37
N LEU A 107 -24.41 -20.19 -15.41
CA LEU A 107 -23.88 -21.56 -15.56
C LEU A 107 -22.58 -21.72 -14.77
N GLU A 108 -22.54 -22.73 -13.90
CA GLU A 108 -21.38 -23.13 -13.11
C GLU A 108 -20.54 -24.15 -13.89
N LEU A 109 -19.22 -24.13 -13.71
CA LEU A 109 -18.32 -25.21 -14.14
C LEU A 109 -17.30 -25.47 -13.04
N GLU A 110 -17.17 -26.74 -12.67
CA GLU A 110 -16.31 -27.22 -11.58
C GLU A 110 -14.83 -27.32 -12.04
N GLU A 111 -13.90 -27.07 -11.12
CA GLU A 111 -12.46 -27.29 -11.31
C GLU A 111 -12.10 -28.72 -10.86
N GLU A 112 -11.44 -29.51 -11.71
CA GLU A 112 -10.72 -30.73 -11.28
C GLU A 112 -9.20 -30.53 -11.38
N ASP A 113 -8.52 -30.80 -10.26
CA ASP A 113 -7.06 -30.71 -10.10
C ASP A 113 -6.31 -31.81 -10.88
N ILE A 114 -5.29 -31.44 -11.65
CA ILE A 114 -4.28 -32.38 -12.16
C ILE A 114 -2.92 -32.10 -11.51
N VAL A 115 -2.53 -33.00 -10.60
CA VAL A 115 -1.19 -33.07 -10.01
C VAL A 115 -0.19 -33.55 -11.06
N ASN A 116 0.85 -32.75 -11.31
CA ASN A 116 1.99 -33.17 -12.13
C ASN A 116 3.29 -33.27 -11.30
N VAL A 117 3.97 -34.40 -11.42
CA VAL A 117 5.28 -34.67 -10.82
C VAL A 117 6.39 -34.33 -11.83
N TYR A 118 7.42 -33.64 -11.36
CA TYR A 118 8.63 -33.27 -12.13
C TYR A 118 9.48 -34.49 -12.50
N GLY A 119 10.24 -34.45 -13.62
CA GLY A 119 11.21 -35.52 -13.90
C GLY A 119 12.02 -35.52 -15.20
N ASN A 120 12.64 -34.39 -15.57
CA ASN A 120 13.95 -34.31 -16.25
C ASN A 120 14.27 -34.83 -17.69
N ASP A 121 15.14 -34.04 -18.31
CA ASP A 121 16.26 -34.34 -19.22
C ASP A 121 16.02 -34.82 -20.67
N ILE A 122 16.01 -33.80 -21.53
CA ILE A 122 16.21 -33.88 -22.99
C ILE A 122 17.68 -34.22 -23.30
N ILE A 123 17.91 -35.39 -23.90
CA ILE A 123 19.14 -35.66 -24.67
C ILE A 123 18.86 -35.34 -26.14
N LYS A 124 19.71 -34.51 -26.74
CA LYS A 124 19.69 -34.23 -28.19
C LYS A 124 20.04 -35.51 -28.96
N ASN A 125 19.29 -35.81 -30.02
CA ASN A 125 19.92 -36.32 -31.24
C ASN A 125 19.11 -35.97 -32.49
N THR A 126 19.84 -35.68 -33.55
CA THR A 126 19.34 -35.22 -34.85
C THR A 126 19.55 -36.32 -35.88
N ALA A 127 18.50 -36.72 -36.60
CA ALA A 127 18.61 -37.28 -37.95
C ALA A 127 17.24 -37.21 -38.63
N MET A 128 17.20 -36.67 -39.85
CA MET A 128 16.04 -36.72 -40.73
C MET A 128 15.97 -38.10 -41.40
N HIS A 129 14.77 -38.54 -41.80
CA HIS A 129 14.55 -39.12 -43.12
C HIS A 129 13.12 -38.87 -43.59
N THR A 130 12.95 -38.79 -44.90
CA THR A 130 11.76 -38.29 -45.60
C THR A 130 10.85 -39.42 -46.09
N GLU A 131 9.55 -39.18 -45.97
CA GLU A 131 8.48 -39.47 -46.94
C GLU A 131 8.86 -40.18 -48.25
N THR A 132 8.18 -41.29 -48.56
CA THR A 132 7.62 -41.59 -49.90
C THR A 132 6.44 -42.55 -49.75
N ASP A 133 5.35 -42.20 -50.43
CA ASP A 133 4.11 -42.97 -50.56
C ASP A 133 4.19 -44.06 -51.66
N VAL A 134 3.06 -44.75 -51.90
CA VAL A 134 2.54 -45.25 -53.22
C VAL A 134 1.97 -46.71 -53.19
N THR A 135 0.67 -46.79 -52.88
CA THR A 135 -0.43 -47.62 -53.48
C THR A 135 -0.39 -49.16 -53.56
N LEU A 136 -1.36 -49.80 -52.85
CA LEU A 136 -2.57 -50.53 -53.36
C LEU A 136 -2.44 -51.66 -54.44
N PRO A 137 -3.38 -52.66 -54.55
CA PRO A 137 -4.84 -52.51 -54.36
C PRO A 137 -5.64 -53.65 -53.67
N SER A 138 -6.92 -53.34 -53.43
CA SER A 138 -7.99 -54.16 -52.82
C SER A 138 -8.64 -55.19 -53.77
N ASN A 139 -9.38 -56.16 -53.20
CA ASN A 139 -10.59 -56.89 -53.66
C ASN A 139 -10.70 -58.21 -52.85
N LEU A 140 -11.85 -58.82 -52.49
CA LEU A 140 -13.28 -58.57 -52.76
C LEU A 140 -14.12 -59.10 -51.54
N ALA A 141 -15.41 -58.75 -51.47
CA ALA A 141 -16.32 -59.11 -50.35
C ALA A 141 -16.94 -60.52 -50.43
N ALA A 142 -17.44 -61.05 -49.29
CA ALA A 142 -18.81 -61.58 -49.14
C ALA A 142 -19.16 -62.12 -47.73
N ASN A 143 -20.18 -61.51 -47.10
CA ASN A 143 -21.25 -62.04 -46.24
C ASN A 143 -21.14 -63.45 -45.61
N THR A 144 -21.43 -63.53 -44.29
CA THR A 144 -22.72 -64.10 -43.81
C THR A 144 -23.12 -63.64 -42.40
N VAL A 145 -24.43 -63.59 -42.18
CA VAL A 145 -25.08 -63.34 -40.88
C VAL A 145 -25.36 -64.68 -40.18
N THR A 146 -24.93 -64.79 -38.93
CA THR A 146 -25.52 -65.63 -37.87
C THR A 146 -25.26 -64.87 -36.57
N GLY A 147 -26.24 -64.57 -35.72
CA GLY A 147 -27.40 -65.40 -35.38
C GLY A 147 -27.27 -65.71 -33.89
N SER A 148 -27.53 -64.71 -33.04
CA SER A 148 -27.38 -64.81 -31.59
C SER A 148 -28.61 -65.46 -30.97
N ASP A 149 -28.48 -66.72 -30.55
CA ASP A 149 -29.32 -67.33 -29.52
C ASP A 149 -28.58 -68.53 -28.91
N PHE A 150 -28.59 -68.62 -27.58
CA PHE A 150 -28.98 -69.81 -26.80
C PHE A 150 -28.62 -69.62 -25.32
N ASN A 151 -29.64 -69.69 -24.46
CA ASN A 151 -29.49 -69.82 -23.01
C ASN A 151 -29.36 -71.30 -22.60
N THR A 152 -28.92 -71.49 -21.35
CA THR A 152 -29.28 -72.58 -20.40
C THR A 152 -28.44 -73.88 -20.35
N SER A 153 -28.04 -74.21 -19.12
CA SER A 153 -27.85 -75.56 -18.54
C SER A 153 -26.70 -76.45 -19.08
N SER A 154 -25.84 -77.06 -18.26
CA SER A 154 -26.22 -77.88 -17.10
C SER A 154 -24.99 -78.35 -16.29
N ASP A 155 -25.24 -78.70 -15.03
CA ASP A 155 -24.31 -79.38 -14.12
C ASP A 155 -24.06 -80.84 -14.54
N LEU A 156 -22.79 -81.30 -14.48
CA LEU A 156 -22.50 -82.73 -14.36
C LEU A 156 -21.15 -83.00 -13.66
N GLY A 157 -21.19 -83.04 -12.33
CA GLY A 157 -20.02 -83.36 -11.51
C GLY A 157 -19.43 -84.77 -11.73
N ARG A 158 -18.15 -84.93 -11.36
CA ARG A 158 -17.52 -86.24 -11.15
C ARG A 158 -16.91 -86.34 -9.75
N LYS A 159 -17.61 -87.07 -8.87
CA LYS A 159 -17.03 -87.65 -7.66
C LYS A 159 -15.95 -88.66 -8.07
N THR A 160 -14.71 -88.47 -7.63
CA THR A 160 -13.69 -89.53 -7.68
C THR A 160 -13.71 -90.29 -6.36
N ARG A 161 -14.33 -91.48 -6.35
CA ARG A 161 -14.44 -92.36 -5.17
C ARG A 161 -13.48 -93.54 -5.31
N SER A 162 -12.84 -93.90 -4.19
CA SER A 162 -12.19 -95.19 -3.89
C SER A 162 -11.15 -95.75 -4.87
N ARG A 163 -9.89 -95.67 -4.45
CA ARG A 163 -8.84 -96.69 -4.66
C ARG A 163 -9.33 -98.08 -4.22
N PRO A 164 -9.13 -99.13 -5.04
CA PRO A 164 -8.91 -100.48 -4.57
C PRO A 164 -7.45 -100.89 -4.82
N GLU A 165 -6.84 -101.59 -3.86
CA GLU A 165 -5.61 -102.33 -4.10
C GLU A 165 -5.96 -103.74 -4.60
N THR A 166 -5.45 -104.13 -5.77
CA THR A 166 -5.25 -105.56 -6.03
C THR A 166 -4.03 -105.83 -6.91
N LYS A 167 -3.32 -106.88 -6.51
CA LYS A 167 -1.99 -107.35 -6.93
C LYS A 167 -1.80 -107.55 -8.44
N ALA A 168 -0.52 -107.53 -8.83
CA ALA A 168 -0.03 -107.71 -10.18
C ALA A 168 -0.50 -109.00 -10.89
N LEU A 169 -0.74 -108.88 -12.20
CA LEU A 169 -0.61 -109.96 -13.18
C LEU A 169 0.25 -109.46 -14.34
N SER A 170 1.43 -110.04 -14.49
CA SER A 170 2.37 -109.74 -15.57
C SER A 170 1.93 -110.40 -16.88
N GLY A 171 1.13 -109.69 -17.67
CA GLY A 171 0.77 -110.07 -19.04
C GLY A 171 1.55 -109.22 -20.06
N GLN A 172 2.71 -109.70 -20.50
CA GLN A 172 3.66 -108.89 -21.28
C GLN A 172 3.36 -108.97 -22.79
N SER A 173 2.37 -108.20 -23.26
CA SER A 173 2.21 -107.96 -24.70
C SER A 173 3.30 -107.00 -25.19
N LEU A 174 4.24 -107.55 -25.94
CA LEU A 174 5.34 -106.79 -26.55
C LEU A 174 4.80 -105.91 -27.69
N ILE A 175 4.43 -104.67 -27.35
CA ILE A 175 4.31 -103.60 -28.36
C ILE A 175 5.66 -103.53 -29.10
N PRO A 176 5.69 -103.66 -30.44
CA PRO A 176 6.92 -103.58 -31.21
C PRO A 176 7.73 -102.33 -30.86
N SER A 177 9.06 -102.48 -30.74
CA SER A 177 9.97 -101.41 -30.31
C SER A 177 9.81 -100.12 -31.13
N HIS A 178 9.58 -100.24 -32.44
CA HIS A 178 9.35 -99.10 -33.32
C HIS A 178 8.07 -98.31 -32.98
N ILE A 179 6.98 -98.99 -32.61
CA ILE A 179 5.73 -98.32 -32.20
C ILE A 179 5.94 -97.57 -30.89
N LYS A 180 6.65 -98.18 -29.93
CA LYS A 180 7.00 -97.51 -28.66
C LYS A 180 7.85 -96.26 -28.88
N GLN A 181 8.79 -96.31 -29.82
CA GLN A 181 9.61 -95.15 -30.20
C GLN A 181 8.76 -94.03 -30.82
N ILE A 182 7.85 -94.34 -31.76
CA ILE A 182 6.93 -93.36 -32.36
C ILE A 182 6.05 -92.68 -31.29
N TYR A 183 5.55 -93.42 -30.30
CA TYR A 183 4.80 -92.83 -29.18
C TYR A 183 5.68 -91.90 -28.32
N GLN A 184 6.96 -92.22 -28.12
CA GLN A 184 7.89 -91.36 -27.39
C GLN A 184 8.19 -90.07 -28.17
N GLU A 185 8.41 -90.16 -29.48
CA GLU A 185 8.65 -88.99 -30.34
C GLU A 185 7.41 -88.08 -30.42
N LEU A 186 6.22 -88.65 -30.61
CA LEU A 186 4.95 -87.90 -30.56
C LEU A 186 4.71 -87.23 -29.19
N PHE A 187 5.06 -87.88 -28.10
CA PHE A 187 4.96 -87.30 -26.75
C PHE A 187 5.92 -86.11 -26.57
N VAL A 188 7.17 -86.22 -27.04
CA VAL A 188 8.14 -85.11 -27.00
C VAL A 188 7.71 -83.96 -27.90
N ILE A 189 7.16 -84.24 -29.10
CA ILE A 189 6.60 -83.22 -30.00
C ILE A 189 5.42 -82.51 -29.34
N HIS A 190 4.48 -83.26 -28.73
CA HIS A 190 3.34 -82.69 -28.02
C HIS A 190 3.78 -81.79 -26.84
N GLN A 191 4.77 -82.22 -26.06
CA GLN A 191 5.32 -81.43 -24.96
C GLN A 191 5.97 -80.13 -25.45
N LYS A 192 6.75 -80.18 -26.54
CA LYS A 192 7.33 -78.98 -27.17
C LYS A 192 6.27 -78.03 -27.71
N LEU A 193 5.26 -78.55 -28.42
CA LEU A 193 4.15 -77.77 -28.95
C LEU A 193 3.35 -77.07 -27.82
N GLN A 194 3.16 -77.75 -26.68
CA GLN A 194 2.51 -77.17 -25.51
C GLN A 194 3.33 -76.03 -24.89
N GLN A 195 4.66 -76.19 -24.80
CA GLN A 195 5.57 -75.14 -24.34
C GLN A 195 5.57 -73.94 -25.29
N GLU A 196 5.68 -74.18 -26.60
CA GLU A 196 5.71 -73.12 -27.62
C GLU A 196 4.38 -72.34 -27.70
N ASN A 197 3.24 -73.03 -27.61
CA ASN A 197 1.92 -72.38 -27.51
C ASN A 197 1.80 -71.51 -26.24
N SER A 198 2.35 -71.96 -25.10
CA SER A 198 2.37 -71.13 -23.88
C SER A 198 3.26 -69.88 -24.02
N ALA A 199 4.42 -70.00 -24.69
CA ALA A 199 5.29 -68.87 -24.98
C ALA A 199 4.67 -67.89 -25.97
N GLN A 200 3.93 -68.40 -26.97
CA GLN A 200 3.19 -67.58 -27.92
C GLN A 200 2.04 -66.80 -27.25
N GLN A 201 1.32 -67.43 -26.30
CA GLN A 201 0.30 -66.75 -25.49
C GLN A 201 0.89 -65.67 -24.56
N GLU A 202 2.07 -65.91 -24.00
CA GLU A 202 2.76 -64.86 -23.22
C GLU A 202 3.19 -63.70 -24.14
N TYR A 203 3.73 -63.99 -25.31
CA TYR A 203 4.15 -62.98 -26.28
C TYR A 203 2.98 -62.12 -26.79
N THR A 204 1.82 -62.71 -27.08
CA THR A 204 0.64 -61.92 -27.49
C THR A 204 0.12 -61.01 -26.37
N LEU A 205 0.13 -61.47 -25.12
CA LEU A 205 -0.21 -60.64 -23.95
C LEU A 205 0.80 -59.50 -23.73
N GLN A 206 2.10 -59.74 -23.94
CA GLN A 206 3.12 -58.69 -23.87
C GLN A 206 2.96 -57.66 -25.01
N LEU A 207 2.63 -58.12 -26.23
CA LEU A 207 2.37 -57.25 -27.38
C LEU A 207 1.13 -56.36 -27.15
N GLN A 208 0.03 -56.95 -26.67
CA GLN A 208 -1.21 -56.21 -26.36
C GLN A 208 -0.98 -55.13 -25.30
N LYS A 209 -0.20 -55.41 -24.24
CA LYS A 209 0.18 -54.40 -23.24
C LYS A 209 1.01 -53.27 -23.84
N ARG A 210 1.91 -53.59 -24.78
CA ARG A 210 2.74 -52.59 -25.47
C ARG A 210 1.88 -51.70 -26.39
N GLU A 211 0.92 -52.28 -27.08
CA GLU A 211 -0.03 -51.56 -27.95
C GLU A 211 -0.91 -50.61 -27.14
N GLN A 212 -1.48 -51.06 -26.01
CA GLN A 212 -2.24 -50.21 -25.09
C GLN A 212 -1.41 -49.02 -24.58
N PHE A 213 -0.18 -49.26 -24.12
CA PHE A 213 0.72 -48.19 -23.67
C PHE A 213 1.08 -47.18 -24.78
N LEU A 214 1.21 -47.63 -26.03
CA LEU A 214 1.46 -46.74 -27.17
C LEU A 214 0.22 -45.89 -27.49
N ALA A 215 -0.98 -46.48 -27.49
CA ALA A 215 -2.23 -45.76 -27.71
C ALA A 215 -2.50 -44.69 -26.62
N GLU A 216 -2.23 -45.01 -25.35
CA GLU A 216 -2.32 -44.04 -24.25
C GLU A 216 -1.35 -42.86 -24.43
N ARG A 217 -0.11 -43.16 -24.84
CA ARG A 217 0.92 -42.15 -25.10
C ARG A 217 0.56 -41.27 -26.31
N GLU A 218 0.00 -41.85 -27.37
CA GLU A 218 -0.44 -41.12 -28.55
C GLU A 218 -1.63 -40.20 -28.23
N ALA A 219 -2.62 -40.69 -27.47
CA ALA A 219 -3.74 -39.88 -26.99
C ALA A 219 -3.30 -38.72 -26.08
N LEU A 220 -2.21 -38.89 -25.32
CA LEU A 220 -1.60 -37.82 -24.53
C LEU A 220 -0.88 -36.78 -25.42
N LEU A 221 -0.17 -37.22 -26.48
CA LEU A 221 0.47 -36.33 -27.43
C LEU A 221 -0.56 -35.44 -28.16
N PHE A 222 -1.68 -36.00 -28.62
CA PHE A 222 -2.76 -35.19 -29.23
C PHE A 222 -3.35 -34.16 -28.26
N ARG A 223 -3.48 -34.49 -26.97
CA ARG A 223 -3.89 -33.52 -25.94
C ARG A 223 -2.87 -32.38 -25.77
N HIS A 224 -1.57 -32.69 -25.81
CA HIS A 224 -0.52 -31.68 -25.75
C HIS A 224 -0.47 -30.80 -27.01
N GLU A 225 -0.64 -31.36 -28.20
CA GLU A 225 -0.69 -30.61 -29.46
C GLU A 225 -1.89 -29.64 -29.50
N ALA A 226 -3.07 -30.08 -29.06
CA ALA A 226 -4.24 -29.23 -28.91
C ALA A 226 -4.00 -28.10 -27.89
N ALA A 227 -3.31 -28.37 -26.78
CA ALA A 227 -2.93 -27.35 -25.79
C ALA A 227 -1.93 -26.33 -26.36
N LEU A 228 -0.90 -26.77 -27.09
CA LEU A 228 0.06 -25.88 -27.76
C LEU A 228 -0.61 -25.00 -28.82
N THR A 229 -1.60 -25.54 -29.53
CA THR A 229 -2.39 -24.78 -30.52
C THR A 229 -3.22 -23.68 -29.85
N LYS A 230 -3.82 -23.95 -28.69
CA LYS A 230 -4.52 -22.94 -27.87
C LYS A 230 -3.55 -21.86 -27.35
N ILE A 231 -2.37 -22.25 -26.86
CA ILE A 231 -1.35 -21.31 -26.38
C ILE A 231 -0.93 -20.36 -27.50
N ARG A 232 -0.65 -20.88 -28.70
CA ARG A 232 -0.30 -20.06 -29.88
C ARG A 232 -1.37 -19.01 -30.21
N GLY A 233 -2.65 -19.39 -30.20
CA GLY A 233 -3.75 -18.44 -30.45
C GLY A 233 -3.83 -17.32 -29.41
N VAL A 234 -3.58 -17.63 -28.13
CA VAL A 234 -3.50 -16.62 -27.07
C VAL A 234 -2.27 -15.73 -27.22
N GLU A 235 -1.11 -16.28 -27.63
CA GLU A 235 0.08 -15.49 -27.94
C GLU A 235 -0.18 -14.50 -29.08
N GLU A 236 -0.86 -14.93 -30.15
CA GLU A 236 -1.24 -14.08 -31.28
C GLU A 236 -2.21 -12.95 -30.86
N GLU A 237 -3.21 -13.24 -30.02
CA GLU A 237 -4.13 -12.23 -29.46
C GLU A 237 -3.38 -11.21 -28.58
N VAL A 238 -2.43 -11.67 -27.76
CA VAL A 238 -1.59 -10.79 -26.92
C VAL A 238 -0.70 -9.88 -27.77
N HIS A 239 -0.11 -10.39 -28.86
CA HIS A 239 0.67 -9.57 -29.78
C HIS A 239 -0.20 -8.52 -30.48
N ALA A 240 -1.40 -8.87 -30.93
CA ALA A 240 -2.35 -7.93 -31.54
C ALA A 240 -2.77 -6.82 -30.56
N LYS A 241 -3.11 -7.17 -29.31
CA LYS A 241 -3.41 -6.19 -28.25
C LYS A 241 -2.23 -5.29 -27.94
N PHE A 242 -1.02 -5.84 -27.85
CA PHE A 242 0.20 -5.05 -27.61
C PHE A 242 0.47 -4.07 -28.75
N GLN A 243 0.24 -4.46 -30.00
CA GLN A 243 0.37 -3.57 -31.15
C GLN A 243 -0.64 -2.42 -31.10
N MET A 244 -1.93 -2.69 -30.86
CA MET A 244 -2.94 -1.63 -30.73
C MET A 244 -2.60 -0.65 -29.60
N ILE A 245 -2.17 -1.15 -28.44
CA ILE A 245 -1.75 -0.32 -27.30
C ILE A 245 -0.53 0.55 -27.66
N LYS A 246 0.45 -0.02 -28.38
CA LYS A 246 1.63 0.72 -28.84
C LYS A 246 1.26 1.84 -29.81
N GLU A 247 0.41 1.56 -30.79
CA GLU A 247 -0.07 2.56 -31.75
C GLU A 247 -0.88 3.67 -31.04
N GLN A 248 -1.75 3.32 -30.08
CA GLN A 248 -2.46 4.28 -29.25
C GLN A 248 -1.50 5.21 -28.50
N TYR A 249 -0.51 4.67 -27.79
CA TYR A 249 0.50 5.48 -27.08
C TYR A 249 1.31 6.38 -28.03
N GLU A 250 1.65 5.90 -29.23
CA GLU A 250 2.35 6.71 -30.23
C GLU A 250 1.50 7.90 -30.71
N THR A 251 0.18 7.71 -30.89
CA THR A 251 -0.74 8.82 -31.20
C THR A 251 -0.92 9.80 -30.03
N GLU A 252 -1.01 9.31 -28.79
CA GLU A 252 -1.13 10.16 -27.59
C GLU A 252 0.14 11.01 -27.38
N VAL A 253 1.32 10.40 -27.49
CA VAL A 253 2.61 11.10 -27.40
C VAL A 253 2.72 12.20 -28.47
N LYS A 254 2.24 11.92 -29.70
CA LYS A 254 2.20 12.92 -30.77
C LYS A 254 1.27 14.08 -30.44
N GLN A 255 0.04 13.81 -29.98
CA GLN A 255 -0.93 14.83 -29.57
C GLN A 255 -0.40 15.70 -28.42
N LEU A 256 0.20 15.09 -27.38
CA LEU A 256 0.79 15.81 -26.25
C LEU A 256 1.98 16.68 -26.68
N SER A 257 2.82 16.20 -27.60
CA SER A 257 3.95 16.96 -28.16
C SER A 257 3.48 18.17 -28.97
N ASP A 258 2.45 18.00 -29.80
CA ASP A 258 1.82 19.08 -30.55
C ASP A 258 1.17 20.12 -29.63
N ALA A 259 0.45 19.69 -28.58
CA ALA A 259 -0.14 20.58 -27.57
C ALA A 259 0.93 21.36 -26.78
N LEU A 260 2.04 20.71 -26.40
CA LEU A 260 3.17 21.36 -25.73
C LEU A 260 3.85 22.40 -26.63
N ARG A 261 3.96 22.13 -27.94
CA ARG A 261 4.48 23.07 -28.94
C ARG A 261 3.60 24.32 -29.04
N GLU A 262 2.27 24.16 -29.10
CA GLU A 262 1.36 25.30 -29.14
C GLU A 262 1.37 26.11 -27.83
N LYS A 263 1.38 25.46 -26.66
CA LYS A 263 1.56 26.17 -25.38
C LYS A 263 2.89 26.88 -25.27
N THR A 264 3.96 26.36 -25.88
CA THR A 264 5.25 27.05 -25.95
C THR A 264 5.20 28.30 -26.83
N LYS A 265 4.47 28.27 -27.96
CA LYS A 265 4.22 29.46 -28.80
C LYS A 265 3.38 30.50 -28.05
N GLU A 266 2.32 30.08 -27.38
CA GLU A 266 1.47 30.97 -26.57
C GLU A 266 2.26 31.63 -25.44
N ASN A 267 3.12 30.89 -24.74
CA ASN A 267 3.99 31.44 -23.69
C ASN A 267 4.96 32.51 -24.25
N LYS A 268 5.58 32.26 -25.41
CA LYS A 268 6.40 33.28 -26.10
C LYS A 268 5.60 34.55 -26.45
N ARG A 269 4.36 34.40 -26.93
CA ARG A 269 3.44 35.52 -27.22
C ARG A 269 3.11 36.31 -25.95
N LEU A 270 2.76 35.62 -24.86
CA LEU A 270 2.45 36.25 -23.57
C LEU A 270 3.66 36.96 -22.98
N LYS A 271 4.86 36.39 -23.11
CA LYS A 271 6.11 37.02 -22.67
C LYS A 271 6.38 38.33 -23.42
N SER A 272 6.23 38.33 -24.75
CA SER A 272 6.32 39.55 -25.57
C SER A 272 5.31 40.62 -25.15
N SER A 273 4.05 40.24 -24.94
CA SER A 273 2.98 41.14 -24.45
C SER A 273 3.30 41.75 -23.07
N PHE A 274 3.83 40.94 -22.16
CA PHE A 274 4.29 41.42 -20.84
C PHE A 274 5.43 42.43 -20.96
N ASP A 275 6.38 42.20 -21.87
CA ASP A 275 7.51 43.11 -22.07
C ASP A 275 7.05 44.46 -22.64
N THR A 276 6.10 44.48 -23.60
CA THR A 276 5.44 45.71 -24.06
C THR A 276 4.68 46.44 -22.94
N LEU A 277 3.95 45.70 -22.09
CA LEU A 277 3.22 46.30 -20.96
C LEU A 277 4.18 46.91 -19.92
N LYS A 278 5.35 46.28 -19.72
CA LYS A 278 6.42 46.80 -18.86
C LYS A 278 6.98 48.12 -19.40
N GLU A 279 7.32 48.18 -20.69
CA GLU A 279 7.79 49.41 -21.34
C GLU A 279 6.77 50.56 -21.21
N MET A 280 5.49 50.25 -21.40
CA MET A 280 4.40 51.22 -21.19
C MET A 280 4.32 51.68 -19.72
N ASN A 281 4.49 50.79 -18.73
CA ASN A 281 4.49 51.15 -17.32
C ASN A 281 5.69 52.04 -16.95
N ASP A 282 6.88 51.73 -17.48
CA ASP A 282 8.10 52.53 -17.26
C ASP A 282 7.95 53.93 -17.89
N SER A 283 7.31 54.04 -19.06
CA SER A 283 6.93 55.31 -19.68
C SER A 283 5.96 56.13 -18.82
N LEU A 284 4.89 55.50 -18.30
CA LEU A 284 3.92 56.16 -17.42
C LEU A 284 4.55 56.62 -16.09
N ARG A 285 5.48 55.85 -15.52
CA ARG A 285 6.25 56.25 -14.33
C ARG A 285 7.08 57.51 -14.59
N LYS A 286 7.70 57.60 -15.77
CA LYS A 286 8.45 58.79 -16.17
C LYS A 286 7.53 60.01 -16.30
N GLN A 287 6.41 59.88 -17.03
CA GLN A 287 5.43 60.97 -17.17
C GLN A 287 4.88 61.43 -15.80
N LEU A 288 4.60 60.50 -14.89
CA LEU A 288 4.15 60.82 -13.54
C LEU A 288 5.21 61.58 -12.72
N SER A 289 6.49 61.24 -12.88
CA SER A 289 7.60 61.98 -12.28
C SER A 289 7.70 63.40 -12.85
N ASP A 290 7.66 63.54 -14.18
CA ASP A 290 7.75 64.83 -14.87
C ASP A 290 6.60 65.76 -14.43
N VAL A 291 5.37 65.25 -14.33
CA VAL A 291 4.19 65.97 -13.80
C VAL A 291 4.34 66.30 -12.31
N SER A 292 4.88 65.38 -11.50
CA SER A 292 5.15 65.65 -10.08
C SER A 292 6.13 66.81 -9.90
N ASP A 293 7.20 66.87 -10.70
CA ASP A 293 8.19 67.95 -10.63
C ASP A 293 7.68 69.28 -11.21
N GLN A 294 6.79 69.26 -12.22
CA GLN A 294 6.04 70.45 -12.61
C GLN A 294 5.14 70.95 -11.49
N ASN A 295 4.41 70.07 -10.80
CA ASN A 295 3.51 70.45 -9.71
C ASN A 295 4.29 71.07 -8.54
N LYS A 296 5.46 70.52 -8.16
CA LYS A 296 6.36 71.14 -7.17
C LYS A 296 6.80 72.56 -7.55
N LYS A 297 7.08 72.82 -8.83
CA LYS A 297 7.44 74.17 -9.32
C LYS A 297 6.26 75.13 -9.17
N LEU A 298 5.06 74.72 -9.61
CA LEU A 298 3.84 75.51 -9.46
C LEU A 298 3.50 75.75 -7.98
N GLU A 299 3.72 74.78 -7.09
CA GLU A 299 3.53 74.95 -5.64
C GLU A 299 4.49 75.99 -5.04
N VAL A 300 5.75 76.03 -5.50
CA VAL A 300 6.74 77.06 -5.11
C VAL A 300 6.33 78.44 -5.64
N GLU A 301 5.81 78.54 -6.86
CA GLU A 301 5.29 79.80 -7.41
C GLU A 301 4.03 80.28 -6.69
N ALA A 302 3.09 79.39 -6.41
CA ALA A 302 1.90 79.67 -5.61
C ALA A 302 2.29 80.19 -4.22
N LYS A 303 3.25 79.56 -3.54
CA LYS A 303 3.79 80.06 -2.25
C LYS A 303 4.44 81.44 -2.35
N LYS A 304 5.15 81.75 -3.45
CA LYS A 304 5.69 83.10 -3.70
C LYS A 304 4.60 84.14 -3.94
N VAL A 305 3.54 83.80 -4.68
CA VAL A 305 2.39 84.67 -4.93
C VAL A 305 1.61 84.91 -3.64
N GLN A 306 1.37 83.86 -2.84
CA GLN A 306 0.74 83.94 -1.52
C GLN A 306 1.53 84.86 -0.58
N ALA A 307 2.86 84.70 -0.48
CA ALA A 307 3.70 85.56 0.34
C ALA A 307 3.69 87.03 -0.12
N ARG A 308 3.55 87.29 -1.43
CA ARG A 308 3.34 88.65 -1.97
C ARG A 308 1.97 89.21 -1.59
N LEU A 309 0.91 88.40 -1.69
CA LEU A 309 -0.45 88.78 -1.31
C LEU A 309 -0.52 89.16 0.17
N GLU A 310 0.05 88.34 1.05
CA GLU A 310 0.13 88.64 2.49
C GLU A 310 0.94 89.91 2.81
N ASN A 311 2.00 90.20 2.04
CA ASN A 311 2.77 91.43 2.19
C ASN A 311 1.93 92.65 1.77
N LEU A 312 1.19 92.55 0.66
CA LEU A 312 0.25 93.58 0.21
C LEU A 312 -0.91 93.78 1.19
N GLN A 313 -1.46 92.71 1.77
CA GLN A 313 -2.46 92.77 2.83
C GLN A 313 -1.92 93.51 4.05
N ARG A 314 -0.74 93.14 4.56
CA ARG A 314 -0.07 93.83 5.67
C ARG A 314 0.21 95.31 5.37
N LYS A 315 0.55 95.67 4.13
CA LYS A 315 0.68 97.07 3.70
C LYS A 315 -0.67 97.80 3.63
N HIS A 316 -1.73 97.14 3.21
CA HIS A 316 -3.08 97.71 3.18
C HIS A 316 -3.62 97.91 4.60
N GLU A 317 -3.40 96.96 5.50
CA GLU A 317 -3.70 97.09 6.93
C GLU A 317 -2.94 98.26 7.54
N PHE A 318 -1.62 98.38 7.26
CA PHE A 318 -0.83 99.52 7.70
C PHE A 318 -1.35 100.86 7.16
N LEU A 319 -1.77 100.93 5.89
CA LEU A 319 -2.38 102.13 5.30
C LEU A 319 -3.76 102.45 5.88
N ILE A 320 -4.57 101.45 6.22
CA ILE A 320 -5.83 101.65 6.97
C ILE A 320 -5.50 102.22 8.35
N ILE A 321 -4.56 101.62 9.08
CA ILE A 321 -4.13 102.05 10.43
C ILE A 321 -3.52 103.46 10.39
N GLN A 322 -2.84 103.83 9.31
CA GLN A 322 -2.30 105.18 9.11
C GLN A 322 -3.42 106.18 8.82
N LYS A 323 -4.39 105.85 7.96
CA LYS A 323 -5.58 106.69 7.71
C LYS A 323 -6.49 106.82 8.94
N SER A 324 -6.58 105.78 9.77
CA SER A 324 -7.26 105.82 11.07
C SER A 324 -6.42 106.43 12.19
N LYS A 325 -5.26 107.05 11.86
CA LYS A 325 -4.45 107.83 12.80
C LYS A 325 -4.68 109.35 12.64
N ASP A 326 -5.19 109.78 11.49
CA ASP A 326 -5.72 111.14 11.27
C ASP A 326 -7.22 111.26 11.64
N VAL A 327 -7.85 110.17 12.11
CA VAL A 327 -9.22 110.18 12.67
C VAL A 327 -9.25 109.44 14.02
N SER A 328 -9.25 110.21 15.10
CA SER A 328 -9.73 109.93 16.46
C SER A 328 -9.79 108.47 16.95
N GLN A 329 -8.75 108.08 17.71
CA GLN A 329 -8.84 107.53 19.06
C GLN A 329 -10.19 106.90 19.52
N ALA A 330 -10.35 105.58 19.44
CA ALA A 330 -11.31 104.83 20.28
C ALA A 330 -11.06 103.29 20.34
N VAL A 331 -10.96 102.77 21.57
CA VAL A 331 -11.63 101.54 22.08
C VAL A 331 -11.24 100.13 21.54
N GLN A 332 -10.47 99.44 22.40
CA GLN A 332 -10.62 98.04 22.91
C GLN A 332 -10.47 96.76 22.04
N GLN A 333 -9.57 95.91 22.56
CA GLN A 333 -9.69 94.47 22.86
C GLN A 333 -10.15 93.45 21.79
N SER A 334 -9.29 92.46 21.52
CA SER A 334 -9.51 91.07 21.98
C SER A 334 -8.32 90.12 21.71
N LYS A 335 -8.20 89.12 22.59
CA LYS A 335 -7.48 87.84 22.46
C LYS A 335 -8.55 86.73 22.68
N PRO A 336 -8.25 85.43 22.55
CA PRO A 336 -7.50 84.71 21.50
C PRO A 336 -8.28 83.43 21.05
N VAL A 337 -7.86 82.73 19.99
CA VAL A 337 -8.05 81.25 19.91
C VAL A 337 -6.85 80.61 19.21
N LYS A 338 -6.30 79.55 19.81
CA LYS A 338 -5.28 78.67 19.19
C LYS A 338 -5.97 77.58 18.39
N GLN A 339 -5.41 77.21 17.23
CA GLN A 339 -5.83 76.01 16.51
C GLN A 339 -5.57 74.75 17.35
N GLU A 340 -6.58 73.90 17.47
CA GLU A 340 -6.50 72.60 18.12
C GLU A 340 -5.79 71.59 17.21
N LYS A 341 -4.77 70.91 17.75
CA LYS A 341 -3.94 70.00 16.96
C LYS A 341 -4.54 68.59 16.98
N MET A 342 -5.06 68.19 15.83
CA MET A 342 -5.54 66.84 15.50
C MET A 342 -4.60 65.73 16.02
N VAL A 343 -5.12 64.85 16.88
CA VAL A 343 -4.48 63.57 17.27
C VAL A 343 -5.48 62.44 17.11
N SER A 344 -5.51 61.83 15.92
CA SER A 344 -6.25 60.62 15.64
C SER A 344 -5.53 59.40 16.22
N THR A 345 -6.03 58.85 17.33
CA THR A 345 -5.52 57.60 17.92
C THR A 345 -6.08 56.39 17.16
N SER A 346 -5.30 55.84 16.23
CA SER A 346 -5.65 54.61 15.51
C SER A 346 -5.52 53.39 16.42
N LYS A 347 -6.60 53.03 17.11
CA LYS A 347 -6.70 51.73 17.81
C LYS A 347 -6.70 50.61 16.79
N ILE A 348 -5.71 49.72 16.86
CA ILE A 348 -5.70 48.47 16.08
C ILE A 348 -6.89 47.62 16.56
N ALA A 349 -7.91 47.50 15.71
CA ALA A 349 -9.07 46.66 15.99
C ALA A 349 -8.64 45.19 15.99
N LYS A 350 -8.72 44.54 17.17
CA LYS A 350 -8.69 43.07 17.25
C LYS A 350 -9.96 42.57 16.56
N VAL A 351 -9.82 42.00 15.36
CA VAL A 351 -10.92 41.37 14.64
C VAL A 351 -11.54 40.29 15.52
N PRO A 352 -12.87 40.34 15.80
CA PRO A 352 -13.55 39.25 16.49
C PRO A 352 -13.55 38.02 15.57
N LEU A 353 -12.79 36.99 15.93
CA LEU A 353 -12.85 35.71 15.23
C LEU A 353 -14.23 35.08 15.48
N ASN A 354 -15.04 34.95 14.43
CA ASN A 354 -16.38 34.40 14.54
C ASN A 354 -16.32 32.89 14.80
N LEU A 355 -16.48 32.51 16.06
CA LEU A 355 -16.30 31.13 16.55
C LEU A 355 -17.13 30.11 15.75
N HIS A 356 -18.38 30.46 15.43
CA HIS A 356 -19.30 29.63 14.64
C HIS A 356 -18.77 29.25 13.24
N VAL A 357 -17.89 30.06 12.64
CA VAL A 357 -17.27 29.74 11.35
C VAL A 357 -16.28 28.60 11.50
N TYR A 358 -15.55 28.53 12.62
CA TYR A 358 -14.67 27.41 12.92
C TYR A 358 -15.43 26.16 13.34
N ASP A 359 -16.57 26.30 14.00
CA ASP A 359 -17.44 25.16 14.32
C ASP A 359 -18.04 24.56 13.05
N LEU A 360 -18.53 25.39 12.12
CA LEU A 360 -18.99 24.95 10.80
C LEU A 360 -17.85 24.30 10.00
N LEU A 361 -16.65 24.88 9.99
CA LEU A 361 -15.48 24.31 9.34
C LEU A 361 -15.09 22.96 9.93
N THR A 362 -15.20 22.79 11.26
CA THR A 362 -14.95 21.53 11.98
C THR A 362 -15.91 20.46 11.47
N VAL A 363 -17.22 20.74 11.45
CA VAL A 363 -18.25 19.82 10.95
C VAL A 363 -18.03 19.45 9.48
N LEU A 364 -17.70 20.42 8.62
CA LEU A 364 -17.42 20.17 7.21
C LEU A 364 -16.16 19.30 7.00
N MET A 365 -15.07 19.58 7.72
CA MET A 365 -13.82 18.81 7.64
C MET A 365 -14.02 17.37 8.12
N ASP A 366 -14.75 17.16 9.21
CA ASP A 366 -15.10 15.81 9.69
C ASP A 366 -16.03 15.09 8.71
N TRP A 367 -17.04 15.75 8.15
CA TRP A 367 -17.96 15.17 7.17
C TRP A 367 -17.24 14.74 5.88
N ILE A 368 -16.37 15.60 5.33
CA ILE A 368 -15.58 15.27 4.13
C ILE A 368 -14.65 14.08 4.43
N SER A 369 -14.00 14.08 5.60
CA SER A 369 -13.13 12.98 6.03
C SER A 369 -13.90 11.66 6.15
N ASP A 370 -15.06 11.66 6.80
CA ASP A 370 -15.79 10.44 7.17
C ASP A 370 -16.70 9.88 6.06
N GLN A 371 -17.19 10.72 5.15
CA GLN A 371 -18.09 10.27 4.08
C GLN A 371 -17.40 10.07 2.74
N TYR A 372 -16.40 10.90 2.40
CA TYR A 372 -15.77 10.88 1.08
C TYR A 372 -14.34 10.31 1.12
N LEU A 373 -13.50 10.76 2.04
CA LEU A 373 -12.08 10.42 2.01
C LEU A 373 -11.73 9.08 2.70
N SER A 374 -12.54 8.58 3.64
CA SER A 374 -12.24 7.36 4.40
C SER A 374 -12.68 6.04 3.73
N LYS A 375 -13.75 6.08 2.93
CA LYS A 375 -14.45 4.88 2.43
C LYS A 375 -13.84 4.26 1.16
N MET A 376 -13.04 5.03 0.42
CA MET A 376 -12.71 4.76 -1.00
C MET A 376 -11.80 3.53 -1.28
N LYS A 377 -11.44 2.72 -0.28
CA LYS A 377 -10.66 1.48 -0.47
C LYS A 377 -11.43 0.19 -0.16
N ALA A 378 -12.68 0.27 0.27
CA ALA A 378 -13.50 -0.92 0.56
C ALA A 378 -14.12 -1.58 -0.69
N GLU A 379 -14.09 -0.91 -1.85
CA GLU A 379 -14.73 -1.36 -3.10
C GLU A 379 -13.76 -2.01 -4.11
N GLU A 380 -12.43 -1.98 -3.90
CA GLU A 380 -11.50 -2.66 -4.82
C GLU A 380 -11.53 -4.20 -4.68
N GLU A 381 -12.19 -4.75 -3.65
CA GLU A 381 -12.28 -6.20 -3.37
C GLU A 381 -13.70 -6.79 -3.55
N ARG A 382 -14.72 -5.99 -3.89
CA ARG A 382 -16.07 -6.48 -4.21
C ARG A 382 -16.50 -5.98 -5.59
N GLU A 383 -17.00 -6.90 -6.41
CA GLU A 383 -17.54 -6.70 -7.77
C GLU A 383 -16.54 -6.24 -8.85
N ASN A 384 -16.13 -7.23 -9.66
CA ASN A 384 -15.22 -7.07 -10.81
C ASN A 384 -15.94 -6.50 -12.06
N SER A 385 -17.14 -5.93 -11.91
CA SER A 385 -18.09 -5.53 -12.97
C SER A 385 -18.16 -4.01 -13.22
N HIS A 386 -17.65 -3.16 -12.34
CA HIS A 386 -17.80 -1.67 -12.43
C HIS A 386 -16.47 -0.91 -12.56
N LYS A 387 -15.47 -1.56 -13.18
CA LYS A 387 -14.07 -1.10 -13.24
C LYS A 387 -13.85 0.26 -13.93
N VAL A 388 -14.71 0.68 -14.85
CA VAL A 388 -14.54 1.93 -15.60
C VAL A 388 -14.96 3.15 -14.77
N MET A 389 -16.14 3.10 -14.13
CA MET A 389 -16.72 4.24 -13.40
C MET A 389 -15.95 4.58 -12.12
N CYS A 390 -15.46 3.58 -11.38
CA CYS A 390 -14.72 3.79 -10.14
C CYS A 390 -13.39 4.57 -10.35
N THR A 391 -12.72 4.40 -11.49
CA THR A 391 -11.44 5.07 -11.78
C THR A 391 -11.58 6.58 -12.01
N SER A 392 -12.68 7.05 -12.61
CA SER A 392 -12.89 8.48 -12.88
C SER A 392 -13.08 9.27 -11.57
N GLN A 393 -13.86 8.73 -10.65
CA GLN A 393 -14.13 9.32 -9.33
C GLN A 393 -12.88 9.34 -8.43
N LYS A 394 -12.02 8.32 -8.55
CA LYS A 394 -10.70 8.25 -7.88
C LYS A 394 -9.78 9.38 -8.36
N ASN A 395 -9.67 9.57 -9.67
CA ASN A 395 -8.87 10.64 -10.28
C ASN A 395 -9.40 12.04 -9.90
N TYR A 396 -10.72 12.24 -9.93
CA TYR A 396 -11.36 13.50 -9.50
C TYR A 396 -11.03 13.82 -8.03
N THR A 397 -11.20 12.86 -7.13
CA THR A 397 -10.92 13.03 -5.69
C THR A 397 -9.43 13.33 -5.44
N GLN A 398 -8.54 12.65 -6.15
CA GLN A 398 -7.09 12.90 -6.10
C GLN A 398 -6.76 14.34 -6.55
N GLU A 399 -7.35 14.84 -7.63
CA GLU A 399 -7.15 16.21 -8.12
C GLU A 399 -7.64 17.27 -7.11
N LYS A 400 -8.80 17.06 -6.48
CA LYS A 400 -9.32 17.97 -5.44
C LYS A 400 -8.42 17.98 -4.20
N CYS A 401 -7.98 16.82 -3.73
CA CYS A 401 -7.01 16.73 -2.62
C CYS A 401 -5.70 17.45 -2.97
N ALA A 402 -5.24 17.31 -4.21
CA ALA A 402 -4.01 17.97 -4.66
C ALA A 402 -4.11 19.50 -4.71
N LYS A 403 -5.30 20.04 -5.03
CA LYS A 403 -5.59 21.49 -5.00
C LYS A 403 -5.80 22.04 -3.59
N LEU A 404 -6.39 21.25 -2.68
CA LEU A 404 -6.71 21.69 -1.30
C LEU A 404 -5.52 21.64 -0.34
N LEU A 405 -4.66 20.63 -0.44
CA LEU A 405 -3.52 20.44 0.49
C LEU A 405 -2.54 21.63 0.57
N PRO A 406 -2.19 22.35 -0.51
CA PRO A 406 -1.37 23.56 -0.43
C PRO A 406 -2.05 24.67 0.37
N MET A 407 -3.36 24.88 0.16
CA MET A 407 -4.15 25.88 0.88
C MET A 407 -4.21 25.54 2.38
N VAL A 408 -4.47 24.27 2.71
CA VAL A 408 -4.48 23.80 4.11
C VAL A 408 -3.09 23.92 4.75
N ALA A 409 -2.00 23.69 4.01
CA ALA A 409 -0.64 23.88 4.50
C ALA A 409 -0.33 25.35 4.86
N GLU A 410 -0.90 26.31 4.12
CA GLU A 410 -0.81 27.73 4.46
C GLU A 410 -1.68 28.07 5.68
N GLN A 411 -2.90 27.53 5.75
CA GLN A 411 -3.79 27.73 6.91
C GLN A 411 -3.25 27.10 8.20
N LEU A 412 -2.44 26.03 8.10
CA LEU A 412 -1.83 25.38 9.26
C LEU A 412 -0.98 26.36 10.10
N GLN A 413 -0.36 27.36 9.46
CA GLN A 413 0.44 28.39 10.15
C GLN A 413 -0.36 29.22 11.17
N TRP A 414 -1.69 29.29 11.02
CA TRP A 414 -2.59 30.02 11.91
C TRP A 414 -3.13 29.19 13.08
N MET A 415 -2.83 27.89 13.14
CA MET A 415 -3.31 26.98 14.20
C MET A 415 -3.01 27.43 15.64
N PRO A 416 -1.91 28.15 15.96
CA PRO A 416 -1.69 28.68 17.30
C PRO A 416 -2.70 29.74 17.77
N PHE A 417 -3.54 30.24 16.87
CA PHE A 417 -4.52 31.31 17.14
C PHE A 417 -5.99 30.85 17.09
N VAL A 418 -6.26 29.63 16.63
CA VAL A 418 -7.62 29.05 16.52
C VAL A 418 -7.92 28.10 17.68
N ASN A 419 -9.20 27.74 17.86
CA ASN A 419 -9.64 26.79 18.89
C ASN A 419 -8.92 25.42 18.72
N PRO A 420 -8.28 24.87 19.76
CA PRO A 420 -7.64 23.55 19.72
C PRO A 420 -8.55 22.40 19.30
N GLN A 421 -9.88 22.52 19.45
CA GLN A 421 -10.83 21.52 18.96
C GLN A 421 -10.75 21.33 17.44
N LEU A 422 -10.53 22.42 16.68
CA LEU A 422 -10.36 22.38 15.22
C LEU A 422 -9.07 21.62 14.80
N HIS A 423 -8.05 21.58 15.66
CA HIS A 423 -6.78 20.91 15.34
C HIS A 423 -7.00 19.43 15.02
N ARG A 424 -7.92 18.75 15.71
CA ARG A 424 -8.26 17.34 15.45
C ARG A 424 -8.83 17.15 14.05
N SER A 425 -9.85 17.93 13.68
CA SER A 425 -10.55 17.78 12.40
C SER A 425 -9.69 18.22 11.22
N VAL A 426 -8.82 19.22 11.38
CA VAL A 426 -7.83 19.62 10.38
C VAL A 426 -6.76 18.55 10.19
N ILE A 427 -6.18 18.00 11.26
CA ILE A 427 -5.17 16.93 11.16
C ILE A 427 -5.76 15.65 10.57
N LYS A 428 -6.99 15.28 10.97
CA LYS A 428 -7.77 14.19 10.37
C LYS A 428 -7.97 14.41 8.86
N PHE A 429 -8.40 15.59 8.44
CA PHE A 429 -8.56 15.92 7.03
C PHE A 429 -7.24 15.83 6.26
N ILE A 430 -6.14 16.38 6.80
CA ILE A 430 -4.82 16.32 6.15
C ILE A 430 -4.38 14.86 5.95
N TYR A 431 -4.53 14.00 6.97
CA TYR A 431 -4.20 12.58 6.83
C TYR A 431 -4.97 11.93 5.69
N TRP A 432 -6.30 12.06 5.68
CA TRP A 432 -7.13 11.43 4.67
C TRP A 432 -6.89 12.00 3.28
N ALA A 433 -6.70 13.31 3.13
CA ALA A 433 -6.37 13.95 1.86
C ALA A 433 -4.98 13.51 1.33
N VAL A 434 -3.97 13.39 2.19
CA VAL A 434 -2.65 12.85 1.82
C VAL A 434 -2.74 11.38 1.40
N ARG A 435 -3.60 10.58 2.06
CA ARG A 435 -3.81 9.16 1.72
C ARG A 435 -4.47 8.94 0.36
N GLN A 436 -5.23 9.91 -0.16
CA GLN A 436 -5.78 9.85 -1.52
C GLN A 436 -4.72 10.06 -2.61
N LEU A 437 -3.54 10.57 -2.27
CA LEU A 437 -2.47 10.86 -3.24
C LEU A 437 -1.49 9.68 -3.44
N ASP A 438 -1.90 8.44 -3.19
CA ASP A 438 -1.04 7.26 -3.37
C ASP A 438 -0.53 7.10 -4.81
N SER A 439 0.80 7.00 -4.97
CA SER A 439 1.55 6.45 -6.12
C SER A 439 1.28 6.99 -7.54
N GLY A 440 0.41 7.98 -7.72
CA GLY A 440 0.11 8.60 -9.03
C GLY A 440 0.96 9.83 -9.35
N THR A 441 0.89 10.32 -10.59
CA THR A 441 1.64 11.50 -11.08
C THR A 441 1.51 12.74 -10.19
N GLN A 442 0.34 12.93 -9.55
CA GLN A 442 0.09 14.04 -8.63
C GLN A 442 0.96 13.98 -7.35
N HIS A 443 1.31 12.79 -6.86
CA HIS A 443 2.19 12.62 -5.70
C HIS A 443 3.58 13.25 -5.95
N THR A 444 4.14 12.99 -7.13
CA THR A 444 5.45 13.51 -7.56
C THR A 444 5.44 15.04 -7.60
N THR A 445 4.41 15.65 -8.20
CA THR A 445 4.24 17.11 -8.23
C THR A 445 4.09 17.72 -6.84
N MET A 446 3.47 17.00 -5.90
CA MET A 446 3.17 17.48 -4.55
C MET A 446 4.21 17.20 -3.47
N THR A 447 5.29 16.49 -3.79
CA THR A 447 6.26 15.98 -2.81
C THR A 447 6.82 17.07 -1.87
N SER A 448 7.07 18.28 -2.37
CA SER A 448 7.55 19.41 -1.54
C SER A 448 6.50 19.89 -0.52
N THR A 449 5.23 19.99 -0.94
CA THR A 449 4.10 20.39 -0.08
C THR A 449 3.82 19.35 1.00
N MET A 450 3.84 18.06 0.63
CA MET A 450 3.70 16.94 1.58
C MET A 450 4.82 16.98 2.62
N ARG A 451 6.09 17.08 2.20
CA ARG A 451 7.22 17.16 3.12
C ARG A 451 7.11 18.35 4.07
N ARG A 452 6.73 19.54 3.56
CA ARG A 452 6.51 20.73 4.40
C ARG A 452 5.42 20.49 5.45
N LEU A 453 4.26 19.94 5.04
CA LEU A 453 3.17 19.57 5.96
C LEU A 453 3.64 18.62 7.06
N GLY A 454 4.31 17.52 6.69
CA GLY A 454 4.81 16.54 7.66
C GLY A 454 5.81 17.14 8.64
N GLU A 455 6.73 17.97 8.17
CA GLU A 455 7.72 18.62 9.02
C GLU A 455 7.12 19.68 9.95
N ASP A 456 6.13 20.46 9.50
CA ASP A 456 5.44 21.47 10.32
C ASP A 456 4.55 20.80 11.38
N ILE A 457 3.93 19.65 11.05
CA ILE A 457 3.17 18.81 11.99
C ILE A 457 4.09 18.16 13.04
N PHE A 458 5.28 17.70 12.63
CA PHE A 458 6.28 17.10 13.51
C PHE A 458 6.87 18.10 14.50
N ARG A 459 7.34 19.25 14.00
CA ARG A 459 7.97 20.30 14.83
C ARG A 459 6.97 21.07 15.69
N GLY A 460 5.71 21.15 15.23
CA GLY A 460 4.73 22.09 15.76
C GLY A 460 4.96 23.50 15.24
N ILE A 461 3.92 24.33 15.32
CA ILE A 461 3.90 25.66 14.72
C ILE A 461 3.97 26.69 15.83
N ILE A 462 5.02 27.51 15.82
CA ILE A 462 5.28 28.53 16.82
C ILE A 462 4.99 29.90 16.20
N SER A 463 4.15 30.71 16.87
CA SER A 463 3.96 32.11 16.52
C SER A 463 5.27 32.89 16.66
N LYS A 464 5.91 33.24 15.54
CA LYS A 464 7.01 34.21 15.53
C LYS A 464 6.45 35.60 15.84
N GLY A 465 6.73 36.12 17.03
CA GLY A 465 6.45 37.51 17.36
C GLY A 465 7.13 38.45 16.36
N ASN A 466 6.40 39.47 15.91
CA ASN A 466 6.82 40.37 14.84
C ASN A 466 8.07 41.17 15.26
N GLN A 467 9.23 40.96 14.62
CA GLN A 467 10.49 41.63 14.95
C GLN A 467 10.57 43.08 14.42
N HIS A 468 9.53 43.90 14.62
CA HIS A 468 9.55 45.33 14.29
C HIS A 468 8.75 46.19 15.28
N SER A 469 9.18 46.21 16.54
CA SER A 469 8.89 47.31 17.49
C SER A 469 9.82 47.22 18.69
N SER A 470 10.58 48.27 18.95
CA SER A 470 11.39 48.44 20.17
C SER A 470 10.53 48.83 21.38
N SER A 471 11.09 48.62 22.57
CA SER A 471 10.67 49.13 23.89
C SER A 471 9.65 48.30 24.69
N GLU A 472 10.19 47.69 25.76
CA GLU A 472 9.65 47.65 27.12
C GLU A 472 8.16 47.29 27.36
N GLN A 473 7.90 46.02 27.67
CA GLN A 473 7.39 45.60 28.99
C GLN A 473 7.38 44.05 29.13
N PRO A 474 7.79 43.47 30.28
CA PRO A 474 7.68 42.04 30.53
C PRO A 474 6.28 41.70 31.08
N THR A 475 5.40 41.19 30.21
CA THR A 475 4.22 40.42 30.62
C THR A 475 4.26 39.05 29.96
N ASP A 476 3.86 38.00 30.67
CA ASP A 476 4.03 36.57 30.35
C ASP A 476 3.28 36.08 29.09
N ASN A 477 3.62 36.64 27.94
CA ASN A 477 3.16 36.18 26.63
C ASN A 477 4.08 35.06 26.14
N LYS A 478 3.95 33.87 26.74
CA LYS A 478 4.51 32.63 26.16
C LYS A 478 4.13 32.58 24.67
N PRO A 479 5.07 32.28 23.76
CA PRO A 479 4.76 32.21 22.33
C PRO A 479 3.69 31.13 22.12
N LYS A 480 2.53 31.53 21.57
CA LYS A 480 1.47 30.59 21.25
C LYS A 480 2.01 29.57 20.25
N SER A 481 1.87 28.29 20.60
CA SER A 481 2.38 27.16 19.84
C SER A 481 1.30 26.11 19.68
N ALA A 482 1.12 25.60 18.46
CA ALA A 482 0.28 24.45 18.17
C ALA A 482 1.17 23.21 18.04
N ALA A 483 1.05 22.28 19.00
CA ALA A 483 1.80 21.02 19.01
C ALA A 483 0.88 19.86 18.59
N PHE A 484 1.22 19.19 17.49
CA PHE A 484 0.44 18.10 16.93
C PHE A 484 1.09 16.74 17.24
N PHE A 485 2.26 16.47 16.68
CA PHE A 485 3.03 15.24 16.98
C PHE A 485 3.40 15.09 18.47
N LYS A 486 3.74 16.20 19.14
CA LYS A 486 4.06 16.21 20.58
C LYS A 486 2.84 16.51 21.48
N SER A 487 1.63 16.31 20.98
CA SER A 487 0.41 16.54 21.76
C SER A 487 0.24 15.49 22.87
N SER A 488 -0.34 15.91 24.00
CA SER A 488 -0.82 15.00 25.04
C SER A 488 -2.11 14.27 24.64
N ILE A 489 -2.87 14.80 23.68
CA ILE A 489 -4.12 14.22 23.19
C ILE A 489 -3.78 13.07 22.23
N LEU A 490 -4.02 11.82 22.67
CA LEU A 490 -3.62 10.61 21.94
C LEU A 490 -4.18 10.57 20.50
N PRO A 491 -5.47 10.80 20.21
CA PRO A 491 -5.97 10.83 18.83
C PRO A 491 -5.29 11.87 17.93
N LEU A 492 -4.92 13.04 18.48
CA LEU A 492 -4.25 14.09 17.71
C LEU A 492 -2.79 13.72 17.43
N ARG A 493 -2.08 13.21 18.45
CA ARG A 493 -0.71 12.69 18.31
C ARG A 493 -0.66 11.55 17.30
N PHE A 494 -1.52 10.55 17.43
CA PHE A 494 -1.51 9.35 16.61
C PHE A 494 -1.66 9.66 15.11
N VAL A 495 -2.66 10.46 14.75
CA VAL A 495 -2.90 10.84 13.34
C VAL A 495 -1.76 11.73 12.82
N SER A 496 -1.20 12.61 13.68
CA SER A 496 0.00 13.39 13.34
C SER A 496 1.20 12.48 13.02
N THR A 497 1.43 11.45 13.84
CA THR A 497 2.46 10.43 13.63
C THR A 497 2.29 9.71 12.30
N LEU A 498 1.06 9.31 11.93
CA LEU A 498 0.78 8.70 10.63
C LEU A 498 1.05 9.66 9.45
N ILE A 499 0.74 10.95 9.58
CA ILE A 499 1.08 11.96 8.54
C ILE A 499 2.60 12.08 8.39
N VAL A 500 3.34 12.16 9.50
CA VAL A 500 4.82 12.22 9.47
C VAL A 500 5.39 10.99 8.77
N LEU A 501 4.95 9.78 9.15
CA LEU A 501 5.35 8.54 8.48
C LEU A 501 5.00 8.54 6.99
N LYS A 502 3.88 9.15 6.58
CA LYS A 502 3.45 9.17 5.18
C LYS A 502 4.16 10.23 4.32
N THR A 503 4.70 11.30 4.91
CA THR A 503 5.13 12.51 4.17
C THR A 503 6.59 12.92 4.36
N VAL A 504 7.25 12.47 5.43
CA VAL A 504 8.63 12.81 5.75
C VAL A 504 9.58 11.67 5.34
N THR A 505 10.77 12.02 4.86
CA THR A 505 11.82 11.06 4.47
C THR A 505 13.07 11.11 5.36
N GLN A 506 13.13 12.04 6.32
CA GLN A 506 14.24 12.19 7.26
C GLN A 506 14.22 11.04 8.28
N ALA A 507 15.31 10.28 8.38
CA ALA A 507 15.34 9.02 9.13
C ALA A 507 15.19 9.19 10.65
N ASP A 508 15.65 10.31 11.20
CA ASP A 508 15.53 10.70 12.61
C ASP A 508 14.09 11.09 12.99
N TYR A 509 13.35 11.73 12.08
CA TYR A 509 11.93 12.03 12.27
C TYR A 509 11.09 10.76 12.16
N LEU A 510 11.41 9.89 11.19
CA LEU A 510 10.74 8.60 11.01
C LEU A 510 10.98 7.64 12.19
N ALA A 511 12.19 7.59 12.73
CA ALA A 511 12.49 6.80 13.94
C ALA A 511 11.64 7.27 15.13
N GLN A 512 11.65 8.57 15.46
CA GLN A 512 10.82 9.15 16.52
C GLN A 512 9.32 8.93 16.29
N ALA A 513 8.86 8.98 15.03
CA ALA A 513 7.47 8.69 14.69
C ALA A 513 7.10 7.22 14.98
N PHE A 514 7.97 6.27 14.62
CA PHE A 514 7.76 4.86 15.00
C PHE A 514 7.84 4.63 16.51
N ASP A 515 8.76 5.28 17.22
CA ASP A 515 8.86 5.14 18.68
C ASP A 515 7.58 5.64 19.36
N SER A 516 7.04 6.79 18.93
CA SER A 516 5.74 7.28 19.40
C SER A 516 4.60 6.32 19.06
N LEU A 517 4.56 5.78 17.83
CA LEU A 517 3.53 4.84 17.41
C LEU A 517 3.56 3.55 18.23
N CYS A 518 4.75 2.96 18.44
CA CYS A 518 4.95 1.77 19.25
C CYS A 518 4.56 1.98 20.72
N MET A 519 4.72 3.19 21.25
CA MET A 519 4.24 3.55 22.59
C MET A 519 2.72 3.71 22.64
N ASP A 520 2.12 4.36 21.65
CA ASP A 520 0.66 4.55 21.59
C ASP A 520 -0.08 3.23 21.37
N LEU A 521 0.47 2.32 20.56
CA LEU A 521 -0.10 0.99 20.27
C LEU A 521 -0.12 0.02 21.46
N LYS A 522 0.53 0.35 22.58
CA LYS A 522 0.40 -0.41 23.83
C LYS A 522 -0.97 -0.23 24.49
N THR A 523 -1.71 0.83 24.16
CA THR A 523 -3.06 1.08 24.68
C THR A 523 -4.12 0.60 23.70
N ASP A 524 -5.26 0.14 24.22
CA ASP A 524 -6.38 -0.30 23.39
C ASP A 524 -7.06 0.87 22.64
N GLU A 525 -6.95 2.10 23.16
CA GLU A 525 -7.33 3.32 22.41
C GLU A 525 -6.42 3.50 21.17
N GLY A 526 -5.11 3.34 21.32
CA GLY A 526 -4.16 3.41 20.20
C GLY A 526 -4.41 2.33 19.14
N LYS A 527 -4.70 1.09 19.56
CA LYS A 527 -5.10 0.00 18.65
C LYS A 527 -6.42 0.28 17.93
N THR A 528 -7.38 0.90 18.62
CA THR A 528 -8.66 1.33 18.02
C THR A 528 -8.41 2.35 16.91
N ILE A 529 -7.60 3.37 17.18
CA ILE A 529 -7.26 4.44 16.22
C ILE A 529 -6.43 3.89 15.06
N PHE A 530 -5.53 2.93 15.32
CA PHE A 530 -4.77 2.25 14.26
C PHE A 530 -5.69 1.65 13.19
N LEU A 531 -6.79 1.02 13.63
CA LEU A 531 -7.79 0.40 12.76
C LEU A 531 -8.75 1.45 12.14
N GLU A 532 -9.24 2.43 12.92
CA GLU A 532 -10.10 3.53 12.42
C GLU A 532 -9.44 4.28 11.25
N TYR A 533 -8.14 4.56 11.36
CA TYR A 533 -7.36 5.25 10.33
C TYR A 533 -6.73 4.29 9.30
N GLN A 534 -7.04 2.99 9.38
CA GLN A 534 -6.56 1.91 8.50
C GLN A 534 -5.04 1.98 8.30
N SER A 535 -4.27 1.98 9.38
CA SER A 535 -2.87 2.42 9.37
C SER A 535 -1.91 1.51 8.60
N VAL A 536 -2.28 0.23 8.37
CA VAL A 536 -1.42 -0.80 7.75
C VAL A 536 -0.68 -0.33 6.49
N PRO A 537 -1.31 0.29 5.46
CA PRO A 537 -0.61 0.69 4.23
C PRO A 537 0.42 1.82 4.44
N VAL A 538 0.28 2.62 5.51
CA VAL A 538 1.28 3.63 5.87
C VAL A 538 2.53 2.94 6.40
N ILE A 539 2.37 1.99 7.32
CA ILE A 539 3.48 1.22 7.90
C ILE A 539 4.16 0.35 6.83
N LEU A 540 3.36 -0.27 5.96
CA LEU A 540 3.82 -1.10 4.85
C LEU A 540 4.78 -0.36 3.91
N SER A 541 4.59 0.95 3.71
CA SER A 541 5.46 1.78 2.89
C SER A 541 6.90 1.93 3.42
N HIS A 542 7.15 1.54 4.67
CA HIS A 542 8.46 1.52 5.34
C HIS A 542 9.07 0.12 5.48
N LEU A 543 8.36 -0.94 5.09
CA LEU A 543 8.89 -2.30 5.05
C LEU A 543 9.84 -2.49 3.85
N LYS A 544 11.01 -1.83 3.91
CA LYS A 544 12.02 -1.78 2.83
C LYS A 544 13.40 -2.15 3.35
N ILE A 545 14.09 -3.05 2.65
CA ILE A 545 15.44 -3.51 2.99
C ILE A 545 16.48 -2.37 2.99
N SER A 546 16.25 -1.30 2.22
CA SER A 546 17.13 -0.13 2.12
C SER A 546 17.40 0.57 3.46
N SER A 547 16.54 0.38 4.46
CA SER A 547 16.59 1.08 5.75
C SER A 547 16.33 0.10 6.90
N ARG A 548 17.30 -0.77 7.19
CA ARG A 548 17.20 -1.86 8.20
C ARG A 548 16.62 -1.42 9.55
N GLY A 549 17.01 -0.26 10.08
CA GLY A 549 16.49 0.27 11.34
C GLY A 549 14.98 0.59 11.26
N LEU A 550 14.56 1.35 10.25
CA LEU A 550 13.15 1.67 10.03
C LEU A 550 12.32 0.42 9.71
N LEU A 551 12.89 -0.57 9.02
CA LEU A 551 12.26 -1.86 8.77
C LEU A 551 11.99 -2.62 10.08
N SER A 552 12.93 -2.64 11.03
CA SER A 552 12.66 -3.20 12.37
C SER A 552 11.53 -2.43 13.06
N ASN A 553 11.64 -1.11 13.16
CA ASN A 553 10.67 -0.28 13.88
C ASN A 553 9.25 -0.40 13.29
N ALA A 554 9.13 -0.53 11.97
CA ALA A 554 7.85 -0.78 11.29
C ALA A 554 7.27 -2.17 11.61
N LEU A 555 8.10 -3.21 11.68
CA LEU A 555 7.66 -4.54 12.14
C LEU A 555 7.28 -4.52 13.63
N ASP A 556 8.02 -3.81 14.47
CA ASP A 556 7.72 -3.68 15.90
C ASP A 556 6.35 -3.01 16.13
N ALA A 557 6.01 -2.00 15.34
CA ALA A 557 4.67 -1.39 15.35
C ALA A 557 3.57 -2.37 14.93
N LEU A 558 3.78 -3.17 13.87
CA LEU A 558 2.83 -4.21 13.45
C LEU A 558 2.69 -5.31 14.51
N LEU A 559 3.77 -5.68 15.20
CA LEU A 559 3.75 -6.70 16.25
C LEU A 559 2.97 -6.27 17.50
N GLN A 560 2.91 -4.97 17.85
CA GLN A 560 2.02 -4.51 18.93
C GLN A 560 0.54 -4.85 18.66
N MET A 561 0.12 -4.89 17.39
CA MET A 561 -1.23 -5.31 16.99
C MET A 561 -1.44 -6.84 17.01
N THR A 562 -0.36 -7.64 17.11
CA THR A 562 -0.46 -9.12 17.20
C THR A 562 -0.70 -9.66 18.60
N MET A 563 -0.65 -8.79 19.62
CA MET A 563 -0.95 -9.10 21.02
C MET A 563 -2.39 -9.59 21.17
N GLU A 564 -2.60 -10.67 21.93
CA GLU A 564 -3.91 -11.31 22.05
C GLU A 564 -4.91 -10.35 22.74
N SER A 565 -5.88 -9.88 21.95
CA SER A 565 -6.83 -8.82 22.29
C SER A 565 -7.95 -8.78 21.25
N GLY A 566 -9.05 -8.08 21.53
CA GLY A 566 -10.17 -7.92 20.59
C GLY A 566 -9.82 -7.25 19.26
N PHE A 567 -8.64 -6.63 19.16
CA PHE A 567 -8.14 -5.93 17.97
C PHE A 567 -7.36 -6.84 17.01
N LEU A 568 -6.95 -8.04 17.45
CA LEU A 568 -6.11 -8.95 16.67
C LEU A 568 -6.80 -9.37 15.36
N GLN A 569 -8.07 -9.78 15.43
CA GLN A 569 -8.79 -10.28 14.26
C GLN A 569 -9.03 -9.16 13.21
N PRO A 570 -9.56 -7.97 13.56
CA PRO A 570 -9.64 -6.84 12.63
C PRO A 570 -8.28 -6.39 12.06
N PHE A 571 -7.20 -6.51 12.83
CA PHE A 571 -5.85 -6.21 12.34
C PHE A 571 -5.37 -7.22 11.29
N LEU A 572 -5.58 -8.52 11.53
CA LEU A 572 -5.20 -9.56 10.56
C LEU A 572 -6.05 -9.45 9.29
N GLU A 573 -7.33 -9.11 9.39
CA GLU A 573 -8.19 -8.77 8.26
C GLU A 573 -7.63 -7.56 7.47
N ALA A 574 -7.25 -6.47 8.15
CA ALA A 574 -6.60 -5.32 7.52
C ALA A 574 -5.22 -5.63 6.88
N CYS A 575 -4.58 -6.74 7.25
CA CYS A 575 -3.37 -7.26 6.60
C CYS A 575 -3.65 -8.31 5.51
N SER A 576 -4.90 -8.75 5.34
CA SER A 576 -5.27 -9.87 4.46
C SER A 576 -5.50 -9.45 2.98
N ASN A 577 -4.58 -8.65 2.43
CA ASN A 577 -4.67 -8.07 1.08
C ASN A 577 -3.38 -8.24 0.27
N GLU A 578 -3.49 -8.15 -1.06
CA GLU A 578 -2.36 -8.32 -1.98
C GLU A 578 -1.12 -7.50 -1.62
N SER A 579 -1.31 -6.23 -1.24
CA SER A 579 -0.21 -5.31 -0.97
C SER A 579 0.68 -5.83 0.15
N PHE A 580 0.07 -6.28 1.25
CA PHE A 580 0.78 -6.84 2.41
C PHE A 580 1.59 -8.09 2.03
N PHE A 581 0.97 -9.05 1.36
CA PHE A 581 1.61 -10.31 0.96
C PHE A 581 2.72 -10.09 -0.09
N ARG A 582 2.51 -9.19 -1.05
CA ARG A 582 3.52 -8.75 -2.03
C ARG A 582 4.74 -8.15 -1.32
N THR A 583 4.55 -7.29 -0.33
CA THR A 583 5.65 -6.71 0.46
C THR A 583 6.41 -7.78 1.24
N CYS A 584 5.71 -8.73 1.89
CA CYS A 584 6.35 -9.84 2.58
C CYS A 584 7.19 -10.71 1.62
N SER A 585 6.69 -10.98 0.41
CA SER A 585 7.41 -11.74 -0.62
C SER A 585 8.68 -11.01 -1.07
N VAL A 586 8.60 -9.70 -1.31
CA VAL A 586 9.78 -8.87 -1.64
C VAL A 586 10.82 -8.87 -0.51
N LEU A 587 10.41 -8.83 0.76
CA LEU A 587 11.32 -8.94 1.90
C LEU A 587 12.03 -10.29 1.96
N LEU A 588 11.26 -11.40 1.92
CA LEU A 588 11.80 -12.75 2.05
C LEU A 588 12.66 -13.18 0.85
N ARG A 589 12.51 -12.55 -0.34
CA ARG A 589 13.40 -12.80 -1.50
C ARG A 589 14.82 -12.26 -1.30
N ASN A 590 15.09 -11.48 -0.26
CA ASN A 590 16.43 -10.94 -0.01
C ASN A 590 17.28 -11.92 0.83
N PRO A 591 18.36 -12.51 0.29
CA PRO A 591 19.19 -13.48 1.01
C PRO A 591 20.06 -12.86 2.11
N LYS A 592 20.05 -11.53 2.26
CA LYS A 592 20.75 -10.78 3.31
C LYS A 592 19.79 -10.18 4.34
N LEU A 593 18.54 -10.66 4.39
CA LEU A 593 17.59 -10.28 5.43
C LEU A 593 18.13 -10.73 6.80
N ASP A 594 18.10 -9.84 7.78
CA ASP A 594 18.61 -10.16 9.11
C ASP A 594 17.71 -11.15 9.84
N LEU A 595 18.31 -12.04 10.64
CA LEU A 595 17.60 -13.07 11.39
C LEU A 595 16.50 -12.51 12.29
N GLN A 596 16.75 -11.42 13.03
CA GLN A 596 15.76 -10.83 13.93
C GLN A 596 14.57 -10.24 13.16
N ILE A 597 14.83 -9.69 11.97
CA ILE A 597 13.80 -9.16 11.07
C ILE A 597 12.98 -10.31 10.47
N LEU A 598 13.64 -11.41 10.10
CA LEU A 598 13.00 -12.63 9.62
C LEU A 598 12.11 -13.28 10.71
N GLU A 599 12.58 -13.33 11.96
CA GLU A 599 11.79 -13.81 13.10
C GLU A 599 10.54 -12.94 13.32
N LYS A 600 10.69 -11.61 13.37
CA LYS A 600 9.56 -10.67 13.49
C LYS A 600 8.54 -10.84 12.36
N LEU A 601 9.01 -10.99 11.13
CA LEU A 601 8.15 -11.25 9.96
C LEU A 601 7.47 -12.63 10.02
N SER A 602 8.16 -13.65 10.54
CA SER A 602 7.61 -15.01 10.70
C SER A 602 6.40 -15.05 11.64
N ILE A 603 6.37 -14.22 12.69
CA ILE A 603 5.24 -14.13 13.62
C ILE A 603 3.98 -13.59 12.91
N LEU A 604 4.13 -12.54 12.10
CA LEU A 604 3.03 -11.96 11.32
C LEU A 604 2.49 -12.98 10.31
N LEU A 605 3.37 -13.63 9.55
CA LEU A 605 2.99 -14.67 8.59
C LEU A 605 2.37 -15.90 9.28
N GLN A 606 2.84 -16.28 10.46
CA GLN A 606 2.25 -17.36 11.25
C GLN A 606 0.81 -17.03 11.65
N LYS A 607 0.54 -15.82 12.18
CA LYS A 607 -0.83 -15.40 12.53
C LYS A 607 -1.72 -15.34 11.26
N LEU A 608 -1.23 -14.80 10.15
CA LEU A 608 -1.97 -14.73 8.88
C LEU A 608 -2.26 -16.10 8.25
N SER A 609 -1.36 -17.08 8.40
CA SER A 609 -1.52 -18.44 7.85
C SER A 609 -2.68 -19.23 8.48
N ARG A 610 -3.16 -18.82 9.66
CA ARG A 610 -4.32 -19.42 10.33
C ARG A 610 -5.65 -19.05 9.64
N ILE A 611 -5.67 -17.97 8.86
CA ILE A 611 -6.87 -17.50 8.15
C ILE A 611 -6.99 -18.29 6.85
N LYS A 612 -8.05 -19.11 6.71
CA LYS A 612 -8.23 -20.02 5.58
C LYS A 612 -8.25 -19.33 4.21
N SER A 613 -8.87 -18.15 4.11
CA SER A 613 -8.93 -17.36 2.86
C SER A 613 -7.55 -16.88 2.40
N ASN A 614 -6.59 -16.71 3.31
CA ASN A 614 -5.25 -16.23 2.97
C ASN A 614 -4.37 -17.27 2.26
N LYS A 615 -4.78 -18.56 2.21
CA LYS A 615 -3.99 -19.60 1.50
C LYS A 615 -3.66 -19.22 0.06
N LYS A 616 -4.67 -18.73 -0.67
CA LYS A 616 -4.51 -18.22 -2.05
C LYS A 616 -3.49 -17.07 -2.14
N MET A 617 -3.35 -16.23 -1.12
CA MET A 617 -2.31 -15.17 -1.08
C MET A 617 -0.91 -15.73 -0.81
N PHE A 618 -0.76 -16.75 0.05
CA PHE A 618 0.51 -17.45 0.24
C PHE A 618 0.97 -18.20 -1.02
N GLU A 619 0.03 -18.67 -1.83
CA GLU A 619 0.25 -19.28 -3.15
C GLU A 619 0.64 -18.23 -4.20
N LEU A 620 -0.22 -17.24 -4.43
CA LEU A 620 -0.05 -16.17 -5.43
C LEU A 620 1.29 -15.42 -5.31
N PHE A 621 1.76 -15.18 -4.09
CA PHE A 621 3.03 -14.48 -3.83
C PHE A 621 4.22 -15.42 -3.56
N THR A 622 4.07 -16.72 -3.89
CA THR A 622 5.09 -17.79 -3.76
C THR A 622 5.70 -17.95 -2.36
N LEU A 623 5.03 -17.44 -1.33
CA LEU A 623 5.55 -17.37 0.04
C LEU A 623 5.72 -18.76 0.65
N HIS A 624 4.82 -19.69 0.32
CA HIS A 624 4.89 -21.07 0.80
C HIS A 624 6.19 -21.78 0.40
N LEU A 625 6.62 -21.68 -0.87
CA LEU A 625 7.90 -22.24 -1.35
C LEU A 625 9.09 -21.60 -0.64
N MET A 626 9.05 -20.29 -0.45
CA MET A 626 10.13 -19.55 0.22
C MET A 626 10.24 -19.92 1.69
N ILE A 627 9.12 -20.17 2.36
CA ILE A 627 9.05 -20.64 3.75
C ILE A 627 9.53 -22.09 3.88
N GLN A 628 9.25 -22.95 2.89
CA GLN A 628 9.83 -24.31 2.82
C GLN A 628 11.37 -24.26 2.69
N GLU A 629 11.89 -23.43 1.78
CA GLU A 629 13.35 -23.31 1.60
C GLU A 629 14.05 -22.68 2.80
N LEU A 630 13.42 -21.69 3.45
CA LEU A 630 13.89 -21.15 4.73
C LEU A 630 13.87 -22.22 5.83
N GLN A 631 12.83 -23.04 5.91
CA GLN A 631 12.74 -24.12 6.90
C GLN A 631 13.84 -25.18 6.68
N ARG A 632 14.20 -25.45 5.42
CA ARG A 632 15.28 -26.38 5.03
C ARG A 632 16.69 -25.83 5.32
N THR A 633 16.87 -24.51 5.31
CA THR A 633 18.18 -23.85 5.44
C THR A 633 18.43 -23.17 6.79
N THR A 634 17.42 -23.07 7.66
CA THR A 634 17.55 -22.49 9.01
C THR A 634 18.41 -23.37 9.92
N HIS A 635 19.40 -22.77 10.60
CA HIS A 635 20.26 -23.47 11.56
C HIS A 635 19.44 -23.99 12.77
N PRO A 636 19.72 -25.21 13.31
CA PRO A 636 18.98 -25.77 14.44
C PRO A 636 18.88 -24.87 15.68
N ASP A 637 19.91 -24.06 15.94
CA ASP A 637 19.95 -23.12 17.07
C ASP A 637 18.89 -22.02 17.00
N HIS A 638 18.32 -21.75 15.81
CA HIS A 638 17.25 -20.77 15.61
C HIS A 638 15.88 -21.43 15.80
N ALA A 639 15.70 -22.06 16.97
CA ALA A 639 14.52 -22.84 17.31
C ALA A 639 13.21 -22.04 17.21
N PHE A 640 13.21 -20.76 17.61
CA PHE A 640 12.03 -19.89 17.53
C PHE A 640 11.57 -19.67 16.08
N LEU A 641 12.49 -19.29 15.18
CA LEU A 641 12.21 -19.19 13.75
C LEU A 641 11.70 -20.52 13.19
N SER A 642 12.38 -21.63 13.50
CA SER A 642 12.00 -22.97 13.03
C SER A 642 10.58 -23.35 13.47
N ILE A 643 10.19 -23.06 14.73
CA ILE A 643 8.82 -23.28 15.23
C ILE A 643 7.79 -22.48 14.42
N ASN A 644 8.05 -21.20 14.14
CA ASN A 644 7.13 -20.36 13.38
C ASN A 644 7.00 -20.81 11.93
N LEU A 645 8.10 -21.13 11.24
CA LEU A 645 8.09 -21.65 9.87
C LEU A 645 7.33 -22.99 9.79
N ASN A 646 7.61 -23.93 10.69
CA ASN A 646 6.88 -25.20 10.78
C ASN A 646 5.38 -24.99 11.04
N SER A 647 5.01 -24.01 11.86
CA SER A 647 3.61 -23.67 12.15
C SER A 647 2.90 -23.08 10.93
N ILE A 648 3.57 -22.24 10.12
CA ILE A 648 3.01 -21.74 8.86
C ILE A 648 2.75 -22.90 7.90
N LEU A 649 3.73 -23.77 7.67
CA LEU A 649 3.61 -24.90 6.75
C LEU A 649 2.51 -25.89 7.19
N PHE A 650 2.33 -26.09 8.49
CA PHE A 650 1.23 -26.86 9.05
C PHE A 650 -0.14 -26.21 8.76
N ASN A 651 -0.32 -24.92 9.04
CA ASN A 651 -1.59 -24.22 8.80
C ASN A 651 -1.98 -24.19 7.30
N LEU A 652 -0.99 -24.08 6.42
CA LEU A 652 -1.19 -24.16 4.97
C LEU A 652 -1.57 -25.58 4.51
N GLY A 653 -1.23 -26.63 5.27
CA GLY A 653 -1.47 -28.04 4.91
C GLY A 653 -0.29 -28.70 4.18
N LEU A 654 0.85 -28.02 4.11
CA LEU A 654 2.06 -28.46 3.39
C LEU A 654 2.97 -29.37 4.23
N ARG A 655 2.61 -29.61 5.49
CA ARG A 655 3.26 -30.59 6.38
C ARG A 655 2.30 -31.73 6.64
N LYS A 656 2.59 -32.93 6.11
CA LYS A 656 1.86 -34.15 6.47
C LYS A 656 1.99 -34.41 7.97
N ASN A 657 0.93 -34.92 8.59
CA ASN A 657 0.98 -35.40 9.96
C ASN A 657 1.88 -36.63 10.04
N ASN A 658 3.16 -36.43 10.34
CA ASN A 658 4.00 -37.48 10.93
C ASN A 658 3.62 -37.62 12.41
N SER A 659 2.37 -38.00 12.67
CA SER A 659 1.96 -38.53 13.97
C SER A 659 2.73 -39.83 14.18
N LEU A 660 3.57 -39.86 15.23
CA LEU A 660 4.44 -40.99 15.53
C LEU A 660 3.64 -42.30 15.62
N VAL A 661 3.81 -43.17 14.62
CA VAL A 661 3.65 -44.61 14.84
C VAL A 661 4.91 -45.08 15.55
N SER A 662 4.94 -44.91 16.87
CA SER A 662 5.96 -45.49 17.73
C SER A 662 5.70 -46.99 17.93
N ASN A 663 5.77 -47.77 16.85
CA ASN A 663 5.79 -49.23 16.88
C ASN A 663 7.21 -49.73 16.66
N LEU A 664 7.96 -49.82 17.75
CA LEU A 664 9.08 -50.75 17.97
C LEU A 664 9.19 -50.86 19.50
N ASN A 665 8.61 -51.87 20.14
CA ASN A 665 9.10 -53.26 20.13
C ASN A 665 10.62 -53.34 20.29
N THR A 666 11.09 -53.11 21.52
CA THR A 666 12.31 -53.73 22.04
C THR A 666 11.93 -54.68 23.15
N SER A 667 11.65 -55.92 22.79
CA SER A 667 11.82 -57.06 23.67
C SER A 667 13.31 -57.29 23.89
N HIS A 668 13.81 -57.07 25.11
CA HIS A 668 14.76 -57.93 25.82
C HIS A 668 15.00 -57.43 27.25
#